data_AF-U3JXF5-F1
#
_entry.id   AF-U3JXF5-F1
#
_cell.length_a   1.000
_cell.length_b   1.000
_cell.length_c   1.000
_cell.angle_alpha   90.00
_cell.angle_beta   90.00
_cell.angle_gamma   90.00
#
_symmetry.space_group_name_H-M   'P 1'
#
loop_
_entity.id
_entity.type
_entity.pdbx_description
1 polymer ?
#
loop_
_entity_poly.entity_id
_entity_poly.type
_entity_poly.pdbx_seq_one_letter_code
_entity_poly.pdbx_strand_id
1 'polypeptide(L)'
;MGVTLARAAQWTAAASGTGTLEITPLNESLLNQIIKFAEDFSTKHPQEAAYVFREPLEWKTQLDSSAFGEGYEINEATVQSEAKHKDGQPLLVLSASTLRVRSFDQLSRLLRIAMEKKLKEAQACLEANRDPIVKILGPEYGTVEGEDTSILHLFDKVKKESDLEAELKMKVILLLHQLDLQVLNSSLKQISQDVKVNPAAVNNEVNLLRNFSGQGEDTVLESLEYTSDYIFSNGCRAPPWRQVHGEICYLVIKPHDTDPLYITCSTAGVFLNGGQLKGKDIDYERKSDLYKDIVTFLRERSPRFVENMAKQGYHFFKEPAQKKNYQHVEDAEISDQCQSFYDFTENRRRGKVCGKGKSSSAGSPGERSKPCMKWESSGLSASQRSKSSRDKAPKKDSEEEGKRSTVPVTTKKKASGKSKTVKIKEASKCKASSSLEDLGESSSETDEDEQPVHRQEGNTDLSAEYWGIQKLAKYVKGGDPTATVIALCSMRDFNLSQETCQLAIRDTGCLEVLINLLDTEEIKCQAGSLKILKEISQNILIRHAIADLGGLEIMVKILDSVDTNLKCLAAETIANVARFKRARKTVRQHGGIKKLVELLDCISMGSSYQGRDIETARCGALALWSCSKSTKNKKAIRRAGGIPLLARWLKCPHANILIPVVGTLQECASEPSYRLAIRTEGMIENLVKNLSSEHEELQMHCASAIFKCAEDEETRDLVRKHEGLQPLSDLLDNSENKQLLAAVTGAIWKCAISRENVLKFQEYKTVETLVTLLTDQPEEVLINVIGALGECCQEQENRGAIRRCGGIAPLVKLLTATNQALLVNVNKAVGGCAMEPENMLIIDSLDGVRLLWSLLKNPNPDVQASAAWALCPCVENAKNSGEMVRSFVGGLELIVNLLKSKDEEVLTSVCAAIANIAKDEENLAVMTDHGVVPLLSRLANTNNNKLRRHLAEAIANCCMWANNRVAFGEAKAVAPLARYLKSKDPLVHRATALALYQLSEDPNNCVIMHENGVVKMC
;
A
#
# COMPACT_ATOMS: atom_id res chain seq x y z
N MET A 1 9.43 27.96 -9.82
CA MET A 1 8.42 28.81 -10.48
C MET A 1 7.93 28.20 -11.79
N GLY A 2 8.79 27.64 -12.66
CA GLY A 2 8.37 27.08 -13.95
C GLY A 2 7.35 25.94 -13.82
N VAL A 3 7.55 25.01 -12.88
CA VAL A 3 6.66 23.84 -12.72
C VAL A 3 5.30 24.25 -12.16
N THR A 4 5.26 25.15 -11.17
CA THR A 4 3.99 25.61 -10.59
C THR A 4 3.21 26.51 -11.55
N LEU A 5 3.87 27.41 -12.28
CA LEU A 5 3.22 28.24 -13.31
C LEU A 5 2.69 27.39 -14.48
N ALA A 6 3.39 26.32 -14.86
CA ALA A 6 2.94 25.41 -15.90
C ALA A 6 1.78 24.50 -15.45
N ARG A 7 1.77 24.06 -14.18
CA ARG A 7 0.83 23.04 -13.68
C ARG A 7 -0.37 23.57 -12.88
N ALA A 8 -0.18 24.66 -12.13
CA ALA A 8 -1.18 25.17 -11.19
C ALA A 8 -1.86 26.46 -11.69
N ALA A 9 -1.19 27.28 -12.49
CA ALA A 9 -1.79 28.49 -13.04
C ALA A 9 -2.80 28.17 -14.14
N GLN A 10 -3.93 28.87 -14.14
CA GLN A 10 -5.00 28.70 -15.11
C GLN A 10 -4.78 29.67 -16.28
N TRP A 11 -4.70 29.13 -17.49
CA TRP A 11 -4.44 29.90 -18.72
C TRP A 11 -5.64 29.80 -19.66
N THR A 12 -5.99 30.90 -20.33
CA THR A 12 -7.07 30.91 -21.32
C THR A 12 -6.71 30.04 -22.52
N ALA A 13 -7.64 29.22 -23.00
CA ALA A 13 -7.49 28.48 -24.25
C ALA A 13 -7.55 29.44 -25.45
N ALA A 14 -6.45 29.60 -26.19
CA ALA A 14 -6.39 30.50 -27.33
C ALA A 14 -6.38 29.73 -28.67
N ALA A 15 -7.31 30.08 -29.55
CA ALA A 15 -7.47 29.48 -30.88
C ALA A 15 -6.37 29.89 -31.89
N SER A 16 -5.50 30.85 -31.58
CA SER A 16 -4.39 31.26 -32.46
C SER A 16 -3.33 32.19 -31.80
N GLY A 17 -3.06 32.05 -30.50
CA GLY A 17 -2.09 32.92 -29.80
C GLY A 17 -1.61 32.37 -28.45
N THR A 18 -0.59 33.00 -27.86
CA THR A 18 -0.12 32.71 -26.50
C THR A 18 -1.21 33.07 -25.48
N GLY A 19 -1.83 32.07 -24.83
CA GLY A 19 -2.89 32.30 -23.84
C GLY A 19 -2.45 33.17 -22.65
N THR A 20 -3.38 33.98 -22.13
CA THR A 20 -3.23 34.88 -20.98
C THR A 20 -3.62 34.20 -19.66
N LEU A 21 -3.16 34.71 -18.52
CA LEU A 21 -3.58 34.18 -17.21
C LEU A 21 -5.06 34.51 -16.95
N GLU A 22 -5.85 33.50 -16.60
CA GLU A 22 -7.26 33.69 -16.26
C GLU A 22 -7.41 34.47 -14.95
N ILE A 23 -8.45 35.31 -14.86
CA ILE A 23 -8.76 36.05 -13.64
C ILE A 23 -9.51 35.09 -12.70
N THR A 24 -8.75 34.34 -11.91
CA THR A 24 -9.28 33.41 -10.91
C THR A 24 -8.69 33.68 -9.53
N PRO A 25 -9.40 33.36 -8.42
CA PRO A 25 -8.88 33.53 -7.07
C PRO A 25 -7.56 32.76 -6.82
N LEU A 26 -7.38 31.63 -7.52
CA LEU A 26 -6.17 30.84 -7.48
C LEU A 26 -4.99 31.57 -8.12
N ASN A 27 -5.16 32.10 -9.34
CA ASN A 27 -4.13 32.89 -10.01
C ASN A 27 -3.80 34.18 -9.26
N GLU A 28 -4.81 34.85 -8.68
CA GLU A 28 -4.59 36.05 -7.86
C GLU A 28 -3.78 35.75 -6.59
N SER A 29 -4.09 34.65 -5.90
CA SER A 29 -3.32 34.14 -4.76
C SER A 29 -1.87 33.83 -5.14
N LEU A 30 -1.67 33.16 -6.28
CA LEU A 30 -0.36 32.81 -6.82
C LEU A 30 0.47 34.06 -7.17
N LEU A 31 -0.13 35.03 -7.85
CA LEU A 31 0.52 36.31 -8.19
C LEU A 31 0.93 37.08 -6.93
N ASN A 32 0.06 37.15 -5.91
CA ASN A 32 0.38 37.83 -4.66
C ASN A 32 1.56 37.20 -3.91
N GLN A 33 1.70 35.87 -3.94
CA GLN A 33 2.84 35.19 -3.34
C GLN A 33 4.15 35.47 -4.09
N ILE A 34 4.11 35.49 -5.42
CA ILE A 34 5.27 35.83 -6.27
C ILE A 34 5.68 37.30 -6.05
N ILE A 35 4.71 38.23 -6.01
CA ILE A 35 4.95 39.65 -5.72
C ILE A 35 5.62 39.81 -4.36
N LYS A 36 5.06 39.19 -3.31
CA LYS A 36 5.61 39.26 -1.96
C LYS A 36 7.05 38.75 -1.89
N PHE A 37 7.35 37.64 -2.59
CA PHE A 37 8.70 37.12 -2.68
C PHE A 37 9.66 38.11 -3.36
N ALA A 38 9.27 38.65 -4.51
CA ALA A 38 10.11 39.58 -5.28
C ALA A 38 10.32 40.93 -4.56
N GLU A 39 9.32 41.43 -3.83
CA GLU A 39 9.44 42.64 -3.02
C GLU A 39 10.39 42.46 -1.83
N ASP A 40 10.26 41.34 -1.12
CA ASP A 40 11.08 41.03 0.05
C ASP A 40 12.51 40.60 -0.33
N PHE A 41 12.75 40.19 -1.58
CA PHE A 41 14.00 39.54 -2.00
C PHE A 41 15.24 40.36 -1.67
N SER A 42 15.27 41.66 -2.06
CA SER A 42 16.40 42.55 -1.75
C SER A 42 16.66 42.74 -0.25
N THR A 43 15.61 42.67 0.56
CA THR A 43 15.72 42.88 2.02
C THR A 43 16.18 41.63 2.74
N LYS A 44 15.75 40.44 2.29
CA LYS A 44 16.07 39.15 2.90
C LYS A 44 17.37 38.54 2.38
N HIS A 45 17.70 38.81 1.12
CA HIS A 45 18.81 38.18 0.38
C HIS A 45 19.60 39.22 -0.42
N PRO A 46 20.30 40.17 0.24
CA PRO A 46 20.95 41.29 -0.42
C PRO A 46 22.10 40.89 -1.35
N GLN A 47 22.79 39.79 -1.06
CA GLN A 47 23.88 39.28 -1.91
C GLN A 47 23.34 38.64 -3.18
N GLU A 48 22.28 37.84 -3.06
CA GLU A 48 21.60 37.17 -4.17
C GLU A 48 20.80 38.16 -5.03
N ALA A 49 20.32 39.26 -4.46
CA ALA A 49 19.59 40.31 -5.18
C ALA A 49 20.44 41.02 -6.25
N ALA A 50 21.76 41.02 -6.06
CA ALA A 50 22.75 41.53 -7.01
C ALA A 50 23.02 40.55 -8.16
N TYR A 51 22.47 39.33 -8.14
CA TYR A 51 22.61 38.37 -9.22
C TYR A 51 22.01 38.92 -10.52
N VAL A 52 22.80 38.84 -11.60
CA VAL A 52 22.42 39.36 -12.91
C VAL A 52 21.88 38.24 -13.77
N PHE A 53 20.67 38.42 -14.27
CA PHE A 53 19.97 37.45 -15.09
C PHE A 53 20.69 37.24 -16.42
N ARG A 54 20.73 35.99 -16.88
CA ARG A 54 21.33 35.63 -18.18
C ARG A 54 20.65 36.37 -19.34
N GLU A 55 19.33 36.43 -19.32
CA GLU A 55 18.49 37.20 -20.23
C GLU A 55 17.55 38.13 -19.46
N PRO A 56 17.23 39.33 -19.97
CA PRO A 56 16.30 40.22 -19.30
C PRO A 56 14.88 39.65 -19.31
N LEU A 57 14.18 39.80 -18.19
CA LEU A 57 12.72 39.68 -18.18
C LEU A 57 12.16 40.89 -18.94
N GLU A 58 11.36 40.63 -19.96
CA GLU A 58 10.86 41.65 -20.88
C GLU A 58 9.35 41.58 -20.99
N TRP A 59 8.65 42.70 -20.77
CA TRP A 59 7.20 42.79 -20.92
C TRP A 59 6.75 44.22 -21.24
N LYS A 60 5.48 44.36 -21.63
CA LYS A 60 4.86 45.67 -21.84
C LYS A 60 4.31 46.20 -20.52
N THR A 61 4.77 47.36 -20.10
CA THR A 61 4.38 48.00 -18.84
C THR A 61 3.36 49.12 -19.05
N GLN A 62 2.57 49.41 -18.01
CA GLN A 62 1.68 50.58 -17.94
C GLN A 62 2.24 51.67 -17.00
N LEU A 63 3.53 51.60 -16.70
CA LEU A 63 4.25 52.60 -15.91
C LEU A 63 4.80 53.68 -16.84
N ASP A 64 4.50 54.93 -16.50
CA ASP A 64 5.05 56.10 -17.18
C ASP A 64 6.48 56.38 -16.70
N SER A 65 7.29 57.03 -17.54
CA SER A 65 8.66 57.42 -17.21
C SER A 65 8.75 58.34 -15.98
N SER A 66 7.67 59.09 -15.70
CA SER A 66 7.52 59.94 -14.51
C SER A 66 7.35 59.18 -13.19
N ALA A 67 7.08 57.87 -13.23
CA ALA A 67 6.96 57.05 -12.03
C ALA A 67 8.31 56.70 -11.40
N PHE A 68 9.41 56.87 -12.13
CA PHE A 68 10.77 56.57 -11.67
C PHE A 68 11.39 57.82 -11.01
N GLY A 69 12.10 57.62 -9.90
CA GLY A 69 12.72 58.68 -9.10
C GLY A 69 14.24 58.51 -8.97
N GLU A 70 14.78 58.80 -7.79
CA GLU A 70 16.22 58.67 -7.50
C GLU A 70 16.76 57.26 -7.81
N GLY A 71 17.94 57.18 -8.44
CA GLY A 71 18.56 55.93 -8.88
C GLY A 71 18.30 55.55 -10.35
N TYR A 72 17.59 56.40 -11.09
CA TYR A 72 17.29 56.22 -12.51
C TYR A 72 17.59 57.49 -13.34
N GLU A 73 18.24 57.31 -14.48
CA GLU A 73 18.44 58.34 -15.50
C GLU A 73 17.21 58.37 -16.43
N ILE A 74 16.51 59.51 -16.47
CA ILE A 74 15.25 59.69 -17.23
C ILE A 74 15.49 60.65 -18.40
N ASN A 75 15.37 60.14 -19.63
CA ASN A 75 15.31 60.94 -20.86
C ASN A 75 13.89 60.87 -21.44
N GLU A 76 13.49 61.83 -22.27
CA GLU A 76 12.10 62.09 -22.74
C GLU A 76 11.23 60.85 -23.07
N ALA A 77 11.81 59.72 -23.50
CA ALA A 77 11.11 58.45 -23.73
C ALA A 77 11.81 57.18 -23.19
N THR A 78 12.87 57.32 -22.37
CA THR A 78 13.63 56.16 -21.84
C THR A 78 14.05 56.34 -20.39
N VAL A 79 13.89 55.30 -19.58
CA VAL A 79 14.42 55.24 -18.20
C VAL A 79 15.51 54.18 -18.11
N GLN A 80 16.63 54.51 -17.49
CA GLN A 80 17.74 53.57 -17.27
C GLN A 80 18.15 53.58 -15.80
N SER A 81 18.43 52.42 -15.21
CA SER A 81 18.99 52.38 -13.85
C SER A 81 20.43 52.87 -13.82
N GLU A 82 20.80 53.62 -12.78
CA GLU A 82 22.20 53.98 -12.50
C GLU A 82 23.06 52.72 -12.23
N ALA A 83 22.44 51.67 -11.68
CA ALA A 83 23.06 50.37 -11.50
C ALA A 83 23.33 49.69 -12.86
N LYS A 84 24.60 49.34 -13.12
CA LYS A 84 25.08 48.76 -14.37
C LYS A 84 25.74 47.39 -14.16
N HIS A 85 25.64 46.53 -15.17
CA HIS A 85 26.38 45.27 -15.28
C HIS A 85 27.89 45.54 -15.42
N LYS A 86 28.73 44.50 -15.27
CA LYS A 86 30.18 44.54 -15.50
C LYS A 86 30.54 45.10 -16.90
N ASP A 87 29.66 44.93 -17.88
CA ASP A 87 29.82 45.43 -19.27
C ASP A 87 29.25 46.85 -19.48
N GLY A 88 28.83 47.55 -18.43
CA GLY A 88 28.29 48.91 -18.51
C GLY A 88 26.83 49.04 -18.93
N GLN A 89 26.12 47.92 -19.18
CA GLN A 89 24.68 47.93 -19.49
C GLN A 89 23.82 48.18 -18.24
N PRO A 90 22.78 49.05 -18.28
CA PRO A 90 21.86 49.23 -17.17
C PRO A 90 21.11 47.95 -16.80
N LEU A 91 20.90 47.70 -15.51
CA LEU A 91 20.16 46.55 -14.99
C LEU A 91 18.63 46.67 -15.16
N LEU A 92 18.13 47.89 -15.37
CA LEU A 92 16.75 48.16 -15.78
C LEU A 92 16.74 49.17 -16.93
N VAL A 93 15.96 48.88 -17.97
CA VAL A 93 15.71 49.79 -19.09
C VAL A 93 14.23 49.80 -19.43
N LEU A 94 13.62 50.98 -19.44
CA LEU A 94 12.32 51.24 -20.03
C LEU A 94 12.54 51.99 -21.36
N SER A 95 12.02 51.44 -22.46
CA SER A 95 12.02 52.10 -23.76
C SER A 95 10.62 52.06 -24.35
N ALA A 96 10.04 53.24 -24.59
CA ALA A 96 8.64 53.43 -24.98
C ALA A 96 7.65 52.81 -23.97
N SER A 97 7.26 51.55 -24.15
CA SER A 97 6.38 50.80 -23.25
C SER A 97 6.93 49.42 -22.88
N THR A 98 8.17 49.13 -23.29
CA THR A 98 8.81 47.83 -23.03
C THR A 98 9.80 47.98 -21.90
N LEU A 99 9.58 47.21 -20.83
CA LEU A 99 10.45 47.17 -19.67
C LEU A 99 11.35 45.95 -19.74
N ARG A 100 12.64 46.14 -19.47
CA ARG A 100 13.64 45.06 -19.37
C ARG A 100 14.30 45.13 -18.00
N VAL A 101 14.27 44.02 -17.27
CA VAL A 101 14.87 43.93 -15.92
C VAL A 101 15.83 42.74 -15.85
N ARG A 102 17.03 42.98 -15.30
CA ARG A 102 18.14 42.01 -15.23
C ARG A 102 18.58 41.64 -13.82
N SER A 103 17.91 42.10 -12.76
CA SER A 103 18.22 41.67 -11.40
C SER A 103 17.00 41.68 -10.49
N PHE A 104 17.04 40.88 -9.42
CA PHE A 104 15.99 40.90 -8.40
C PHE A 104 15.95 42.22 -7.64
N ASP A 105 17.10 42.92 -7.49
CA ASP A 105 17.12 44.24 -6.87
C ASP A 105 16.27 45.26 -7.63
N GLN A 106 16.40 45.27 -8.96
CA GLN A 106 15.60 46.15 -9.81
C GLN A 106 14.13 45.72 -9.87
N LEU A 107 13.83 44.41 -9.81
CA LEU A 107 12.45 43.92 -9.69
C LEU A 107 11.78 44.38 -8.39
N SER A 108 12.48 44.31 -7.25
CA SER A 108 11.95 44.77 -5.95
C SER A 108 11.64 46.26 -5.98
N ARG A 109 12.56 47.09 -6.50
CA ARG A 109 12.34 48.54 -6.65
C ARG A 109 11.19 48.85 -7.59
N LEU A 110 11.10 48.14 -8.72
CA LEU A 110 10.02 48.33 -9.68
C LEU A 110 8.65 48.01 -9.08
N LEU A 111 8.52 46.91 -8.33
CA LEU A 111 7.26 46.58 -7.67
C LEU A 111 6.86 47.66 -6.66
N ARG A 112 7.82 48.21 -5.90
CA ARG A 112 7.57 49.35 -5.01
C ARG A 112 7.07 50.59 -5.76
N ILE A 113 7.65 50.89 -6.93
CA ILE A 113 7.20 52.00 -7.80
C ILE A 113 5.80 51.74 -8.34
N ALA A 114 5.48 50.49 -8.70
CA ALA A 114 4.19 50.13 -9.29
C ALA A 114 3.00 50.30 -8.35
N MET A 115 3.21 50.35 -7.02
CA MET A 115 2.18 50.62 -6.00
C MET A 115 0.90 49.76 -6.20
N GLU A 116 -0.22 50.35 -6.64
CA GLU A 116 -1.50 49.65 -6.86
C GLU A 116 -1.50 48.80 -8.15
N LYS A 117 -0.56 49.04 -9.07
CA LYS A 117 -0.44 48.33 -10.35
C LYS A 117 0.42 47.06 -10.27
N LYS A 118 0.96 46.70 -9.10
CA LYS A 118 1.85 45.53 -8.90
C LYS A 118 1.31 44.23 -9.49
N LEU A 119 0.01 43.96 -9.29
CA LEU A 119 -0.61 42.72 -9.75
C LEU A 119 -0.66 42.64 -11.28
N LYS A 120 -0.96 43.76 -11.95
CA LYS A 120 -0.98 43.85 -13.41
C LYS A 120 0.42 43.76 -14.01
N GLU A 121 1.41 44.39 -13.38
CA GLU A 121 2.80 44.31 -13.82
C GLU A 121 3.37 42.88 -13.65
N ALA A 122 3.09 42.22 -12.53
CA ALA A 122 3.48 40.82 -12.30
C ALA A 122 2.81 39.88 -13.30
N GLN A 123 1.52 40.07 -13.57
CA GLN A 123 0.79 39.31 -14.59
C GLN A 123 1.41 39.50 -15.98
N ALA A 124 1.58 40.75 -16.44
CA ALA A 124 2.16 41.05 -17.75
C ALA A 124 3.59 40.51 -17.90
N CYS A 125 4.38 40.55 -16.82
CA CYS A 125 5.71 39.95 -16.78
C CYS A 125 5.66 38.43 -16.99
N LEU A 126 4.82 37.70 -16.25
CA LEU A 126 4.73 36.25 -16.36
C LEU A 126 4.10 35.78 -17.68
N GLU A 127 3.15 36.52 -18.24
CA GLU A 127 2.57 36.23 -19.54
C GLU A 127 3.60 36.37 -20.68
N ALA A 128 4.46 37.39 -20.60
CA ALA A 128 5.53 37.60 -21.58
C ALA A 128 6.75 36.69 -21.37
N ASN A 129 6.90 36.11 -20.17
CA ASN A 129 8.06 35.31 -19.76
C ASN A 129 7.60 33.98 -19.14
N ARG A 130 7.06 33.06 -19.96
CA ARG A 130 6.47 31.79 -19.49
C ARG A 130 7.37 30.91 -18.64
N ASP A 131 8.67 30.88 -18.95
CA ASP A 131 9.67 30.23 -18.11
C ASP A 131 10.69 31.28 -17.64
N PRO A 132 10.40 32.00 -16.53
CA PRO A 132 11.30 33.02 -16.03
C PRO A 132 12.61 32.41 -15.51
N ILE A 133 12.64 31.12 -15.17
CA ILE A 133 13.85 30.43 -14.71
C ILE A 133 14.87 30.34 -15.84
N VAL A 134 14.43 30.05 -17.07
CA VAL A 134 15.30 30.04 -18.25
C VAL A 134 15.96 31.39 -18.47
N LYS A 135 15.24 32.49 -18.28
CA LYS A 135 15.81 33.84 -18.44
C LYS A 135 16.77 34.20 -17.30
N ILE A 136 16.44 33.81 -16.08
CA ILE A 136 17.25 34.14 -14.89
C ILE A 136 18.54 33.33 -14.87
N LEU A 137 18.46 32.00 -15.02
CA LEU A 137 19.58 31.07 -14.83
C LEU A 137 20.14 30.48 -16.14
N GLY A 138 19.33 30.41 -17.18
CA GLY A 138 19.68 29.90 -18.51
C GLY A 138 18.90 28.68 -18.99
N PRO A 139 19.02 28.34 -20.29
CA PRO A 139 18.22 27.28 -20.93
C PRO A 139 18.44 25.89 -20.34
N GLU A 140 19.60 25.62 -19.75
CA GLU A 140 19.93 24.35 -19.10
C GLU A 140 19.21 24.10 -17.76
N TYR A 141 18.50 25.14 -17.26
CA TYR A 141 17.69 25.14 -16.04
C TYR A 141 16.18 25.25 -16.32
N GLY A 142 15.78 25.17 -17.60
CA GLY A 142 14.38 25.24 -18.00
C GLY A 142 13.57 24.00 -17.63
N THR A 143 12.25 24.15 -17.59
CA THR A 143 11.33 23.04 -17.36
C THR A 143 11.14 22.20 -18.62
N VAL A 144 11.73 20.99 -18.66
CA VAL A 144 11.53 20.00 -19.74
C VAL A 144 10.52 18.95 -19.28
N GLU A 145 9.46 18.72 -20.05
CA GLU A 145 8.50 17.65 -19.75
C GLU A 145 9.17 16.28 -19.81
N GLY A 146 9.25 15.60 -18.66
CA GLY A 146 9.78 14.24 -18.56
C GLY A 146 11.22 14.12 -18.04
N GLU A 147 11.93 15.22 -17.78
CA GLU A 147 13.21 15.16 -17.06
C GLU A 147 13.03 15.25 -15.54
N ASP A 148 13.91 14.58 -14.81
CA ASP A 148 13.97 14.64 -13.36
C ASP A 148 14.53 16.02 -12.95
N THR A 149 13.63 16.98 -12.70
CA THR A 149 13.94 18.33 -12.18
C THR A 149 14.27 18.31 -10.69
N SER A 150 14.89 17.23 -10.22
CA SER A 150 15.28 17.03 -8.84
C SER A 150 16.39 18.01 -8.48
N ILE A 151 16.33 18.56 -7.26
CA ILE A 151 17.29 19.56 -6.78
C ILE A 151 18.74 19.04 -6.83
N LEU A 152 18.90 17.72 -6.70
CA LEU A 152 20.16 17.00 -6.82
C LEU A 152 20.77 17.12 -8.23
N HIS A 153 19.97 16.98 -9.28
CA HIS A 153 20.44 17.14 -10.66
C HIS A 153 20.82 18.60 -10.98
N LEU A 154 20.09 19.56 -10.41
CA LEU A 154 20.45 20.98 -10.49
C LEU A 154 21.77 21.28 -9.76
N PHE A 155 22.01 20.63 -8.61
CA PHE A 155 23.27 20.75 -7.89
C PHE A 155 24.45 20.10 -8.61
N ASP A 156 24.27 18.93 -9.22
CA ASP A 156 25.32 18.26 -10.00
C ASP A 156 25.73 19.05 -11.26
N LYS A 157 24.79 19.81 -11.85
CA LYS A 157 25.09 20.74 -12.95
C LYS A 157 25.95 21.92 -12.48
N VAL A 158 25.67 22.50 -11.32
CA VAL A 158 26.43 23.64 -10.75
C VAL A 158 27.80 23.20 -10.23
N LYS A 159 27.92 21.97 -9.71
CA LYS A 159 29.19 21.41 -9.17
C LYS A 159 30.31 21.30 -10.22
N LYS A 160 29.98 21.40 -11.51
CA LYS A 160 30.94 21.43 -12.63
C LYS A 160 31.51 22.83 -12.91
N GLU A 161 30.95 23.89 -12.32
CA GLU A 161 31.41 25.28 -12.46
C GLU A 161 32.18 25.70 -11.19
N SER A 162 33.50 25.93 -11.28
CA SER A 162 34.36 26.20 -10.11
C SER A 162 34.61 27.70 -9.87
N ASP A 163 33.56 28.53 -9.80
CA ASP A 163 33.70 29.98 -9.67
C ASP A 163 32.82 30.56 -8.55
N LEU A 164 33.20 31.72 -7.99
CA LEU A 164 32.42 32.44 -6.95
C LEU A 164 30.99 32.77 -7.40
N GLU A 165 30.78 32.88 -8.71
CA GLU A 165 29.47 33.09 -9.34
C GLU A 165 28.57 31.83 -9.28
N ALA A 166 29.17 30.63 -9.21
CA ALA A 166 28.46 29.36 -9.07
C ALA A 166 27.83 29.21 -7.68
N GLU A 167 28.50 29.69 -6.62
CA GLU A 167 27.94 29.65 -5.26
C GLU A 167 26.71 30.58 -5.13
N LEU A 168 26.79 31.77 -5.72
CA LEU A 168 25.67 32.73 -5.71
C LEU A 168 24.50 32.21 -6.56
N LYS A 169 24.78 31.62 -7.71
CA LYS A 169 23.82 30.93 -8.58
C LYS A 169 23.14 29.75 -7.85
N MET A 170 23.88 28.97 -7.07
CA MET A 170 23.35 27.88 -6.25
C MET A 170 22.36 28.39 -5.18
N LYS A 171 22.68 29.51 -4.51
CA LYS A 171 21.78 30.14 -3.53
C LYS A 171 20.50 30.67 -4.18
N VAL A 172 20.61 31.30 -5.36
CA VAL A 172 19.43 31.74 -6.13
C VAL A 172 18.55 30.56 -6.55
N ILE A 173 19.14 29.44 -7.00
CA ILE A 173 18.40 28.20 -7.34
C ILE A 173 17.61 27.68 -6.14
N LEU A 174 18.25 27.61 -4.97
CA LEU A 174 17.62 27.17 -3.72
C LEU A 174 16.41 28.03 -3.35
N LEU A 175 16.55 29.37 -3.40
CA LEU A 175 15.49 30.31 -3.06
C LEU A 175 14.31 30.22 -4.04
N LEU A 176 14.58 30.09 -5.35
CA LEU A 176 13.55 29.93 -6.36
C LEU A 176 12.83 28.58 -6.29
N HIS A 177 13.52 27.52 -5.88
CA HIS A 177 12.91 26.21 -5.64
C HIS A 177 12.03 26.22 -4.38
N GLN A 178 12.50 26.85 -3.31
CA GLN A 178 11.72 27.03 -2.08
C GLN A 178 10.41 27.80 -2.36
N LEU A 179 10.47 28.87 -3.15
CA LEU A 179 9.29 29.60 -3.60
C LEU A 179 8.34 28.67 -4.38
N ASP A 180 8.86 27.86 -5.29
CA ASP A 180 8.04 26.95 -6.11
C ASP A 180 7.24 25.97 -5.23
N LEU A 181 7.89 25.36 -4.25
CA LEU A 181 7.23 24.45 -3.31
C LEU A 181 6.19 25.17 -2.45
N GLN A 182 6.48 26.40 -2.01
CA GLN A 182 5.53 27.19 -1.21
C GLN A 182 4.26 27.54 -2.01
N VAL A 183 4.43 27.98 -3.27
CA VAL A 183 3.31 28.34 -4.14
C VAL A 183 2.51 27.10 -4.53
N LEU A 184 3.18 25.98 -4.84
CA LEU A 184 2.52 24.71 -5.19
C LEU A 184 1.69 24.17 -4.02
N ASN A 185 2.26 24.10 -2.82
CA ASN A 185 1.55 23.61 -1.63
C ASN A 185 0.37 24.51 -1.25
N SER A 186 0.52 25.82 -1.39
CA SER A 186 -0.57 26.77 -1.15
C SER A 186 -1.68 26.62 -2.19
N SER A 187 -1.32 26.40 -3.46
CA SER A 187 -2.27 26.13 -4.55
C SER A 187 -3.01 24.81 -4.33
N LEU A 188 -2.31 23.74 -3.93
CA LEU A 188 -2.91 22.45 -3.56
C LEU A 188 -3.86 22.58 -2.36
N LYS A 189 -3.51 23.43 -1.38
CA LYS A 189 -4.38 23.69 -0.23
C LYS A 189 -5.65 24.43 -0.64
N GLN A 190 -5.58 25.38 -1.58
CA GLN A 190 -6.77 26.05 -2.13
C GLN A 190 -7.62 25.09 -2.98
N ILE A 191 -6.98 24.27 -3.83
CA ILE A 191 -7.66 23.24 -4.64
C ILE A 191 -8.31 22.16 -3.76
N SER A 192 -7.73 21.83 -2.60
CA SER A 192 -8.31 20.86 -1.66
C SER A 192 -9.42 21.44 -0.77
N GLN A 193 -9.54 22.76 -0.68
CA GLN A 193 -10.61 23.44 0.04
C GLN A 193 -11.89 23.58 -0.81
N ASP A 194 -11.81 23.43 -2.13
CA ASP A 194 -13.00 23.17 -2.97
C ASP A 194 -13.52 21.75 -2.67
N VAL A 195 -14.62 21.69 -1.93
CA VAL A 195 -15.20 20.45 -1.40
C VAL A 195 -15.56 19.48 -2.54
N LYS A 196 -14.71 18.49 -2.79
CA LYS A 196 -15.06 17.34 -3.64
C LYS A 196 -16.07 16.49 -2.90
N VAL A 197 -17.25 16.34 -3.49
CA VAL A 197 -18.29 15.43 -2.99
C VAL A 197 -17.69 14.01 -2.97
N ASN A 198 -17.78 13.30 -1.84
CA ASN A 198 -17.23 11.95 -1.70
C ASN A 198 -18.37 10.92 -1.52
N PRO A 199 -18.13 9.63 -1.79
CA PRO A 199 -19.19 8.61 -1.74
C PRO A 199 -19.89 8.49 -0.38
N ALA A 200 -19.16 8.74 0.71
CA ALA A 200 -19.74 8.73 2.06
C ALA A 200 -20.70 9.90 2.29
N ALA A 201 -20.37 11.10 1.81
CA ALA A 201 -21.21 12.29 1.91
C ALA A 201 -22.52 12.11 1.11
N VAL A 202 -22.42 11.59 -0.12
CA VAL A 202 -23.60 11.31 -0.96
C VAL A 202 -24.49 10.24 -0.31
N ASN A 203 -23.91 9.16 0.19
CA ASN A 203 -24.67 8.11 0.86
C ASN A 203 -25.37 8.62 2.13
N ASN A 204 -24.71 9.49 2.92
CA ASN A 204 -25.32 10.10 4.10
C ASN A 204 -26.51 11.00 3.74
N GLU A 205 -26.35 11.84 2.71
CA GLU A 205 -27.42 12.74 2.24
C GLU A 205 -28.61 11.95 1.66
N VAL A 206 -28.34 10.90 0.87
CA VAL A 206 -29.37 10.00 0.34
C VAL A 206 -30.10 9.25 1.44
N ASN A 207 -29.39 8.68 2.41
CA ASN A 207 -30.02 7.97 3.52
C ASN A 207 -30.89 8.90 4.36
N LEU A 208 -30.45 10.15 4.52
CA LEU A 208 -31.22 11.16 5.22
C LEU A 208 -32.50 11.51 4.46
N LEU A 209 -32.41 11.82 3.16
CA LEU A 209 -33.58 12.13 2.32
C LEU A 209 -34.55 10.95 2.22
N ARG A 210 -34.05 9.71 2.22
CA ARG A 210 -34.87 8.50 2.22
C ARG A 210 -35.73 8.37 3.49
N ASN A 211 -35.23 8.79 4.64
CA ASN A 211 -36.03 8.81 5.89
C ASN A 211 -37.22 9.79 5.81
N PHE A 212 -37.17 10.76 4.91
CA PHE A 212 -38.23 11.75 4.68
C PHE A 212 -39.01 11.52 3.37
N SER A 213 -38.85 10.35 2.74
CA SER A 213 -39.56 9.97 1.52
C SER A 213 -40.72 9.01 1.81
N GLY A 214 -41.87 9.17 1.15
CA GLY A 214 -43.01 8.25 1.29
C GLY A 214 -44.27 8.68 0.53
N GLN A 215 -45.33 7.87 0.61
CA GLN A 215 -46.57 8.09 -0.16
C GLN A 215 -47.55 9.12 0.45
N GLY A 216 -47.20 9.78 1.56
CA GLY A 216 -48.05 10.80 2.20
C GLY A 216 -47.72 12.22 1.71
N GLU A 217 -48.73 13.08 1.55
CA GLU A 217 -48.56 14.47 1.07
C GLU A 217 -47.68 15.36 1.99
N ASP A 218 -47.49 14.94 3.24
CA ASP A 218 -46.64 15.60 4.25
C ASP A 218 -45.16 15.18 4.20
N THR A 219 -44.79 14.24 3.31
CA THR A 219 -43.40 13.79 3.14
C THR A 219 -42.63 14.70 2.18
N VAL A 220 -41.30 14.75 2.31
CA VAL A 220 -40.46 15.68 1.55
C VAL A 220 -40.32 15.24 0.09
N LEU A 221 -40.31 13.93 -0.18
CA LEU A 221 -40.24 13.33 -1.52
C LEU A 221 -41.21 12.14 -1.62
N GLU A 222 -41.70 11.82 -2.82
CA GLU A 222 -42.56 10.65 -3.05
C GLU A 222 -41.72 9.36 -3.05
N SER A 223 -40.59 9.37 -3.78
CA SER A 223 -39.65 8.25 -3.81
C SER A 223 -38.21 8.72 -4.09
N LEU A 224 -37.24 7.99 -3.54
CA LEU A 224 -35.81 8.19 -3.82
C LEU A 224 -35.10 6.84 -3.87
N GLU A 225 -34.63 6.47 -5.05
CA GLU A 225 -34.01 5.17 -5.31
C GLU A 225 -32.70 5.30 -6.08
N TYR A 226 -31.78 4.35 -5.86
CA TYR A 226 -30.61 4.20 -6.72
C TYR A 226 -31.03 3.46 -7.99
N THR A 227 -30.40 3.80 -9.12
CA THR A 227 -30.59 3.01 -10.34
C THR A 227 -29.90 1.63 -10.27
N SER A 228 -28.96 1.46 -9.34
CA SER A 228 -28.22 0.22 -9.09
C SER A 228 -28.01 -0.01 -7.59
N ASP A 229 -28.34 -1.22 -7.13
CA ASP A 229 -28.11 -1.65 -5.74
C ASP A 229 -26.67 -2.07 -5.47
N TYR A 230 -25.87 -2.29 -6.51
CA TYR A 230 -24.49 -2.76 -6.39
C TYR A 230 -23.55 -1.66 -5.87
N ILE A 231 -22.74 -1.97 -4.85
CA ILE A 231 -21.75 -1.07 -4.25
C ILE A 231 -20.36 -1.68 -4.49
N PHE A 232 -19.45 -0.89 -5.06
CA PHE A 232 -18.05 -1.27 -5.24
C PHE A 232 -17.28 -1.11 -3.93
N SER A 233 -16.10 -1.74 -3.83
CA SER A 233 -15.24 -1.69 -2.63
C SER A 233 -14.81 -0.28 -2.22
N ASN A 234 -14.85 0.68 -3.13
CA ASN A 234 -14.57 2.11 -2.88
C ASN A 234 -15.81 2.93 -2.44
N GLY A 235 -16.96 2.29 -2.23
CA GLY A 235 -18.21 2.92 -1.80
C GLY A 235 -19.03 3.59 -2.91
N CYS A 236 -18.55 3.60 -4.16
CA CYS A 236 -19.29 4.09 -5.31
C CYS A 236 -20.34 3.07 -5.79
N ARG A 237 -21.40 3.55 -6.44
CA ARG A 237 -22.44 2.75 -7.11
C ARG A 237 -22.43 2.92 -8.64
N ALA A 238 -21.76 3.93 -9.16
CA ALA A 238 -21.50 4.08 -10.59
C ALA A 238 -20.60 2.93 -11.08
N PRO A 239 -20.72 2.48 -12.34
CA PRO A 239 -19.84 1.43 -12.88
C PRO A 239 -18.40 1.93 -13.03
N PRO A 240 -17.38 1.03 -13.00
CA PRO A 240 -15.98 1.44 -12.90
C PRO A 240 -15.53 2.40 -14.00
N TRP A 241 -16.01 2.22 -15.23
CA TRP A 241 -15.67 3.09 -16.36
C TRP A 241 -16.23 4.52 -16.23
N ARG A 242 -17.31 4.73 -15.45
CA ARG A 242 -17.84 6.07 -15.15
C ARG A 242 -17.24 6.69 -13.90
N GLN A 243 -16.78 5.87 -12.94
CA GLN A 243 -16.05 6.36 -11.77
C GLN A 243 -14.76 7.10 -12.14
N VAL A 244 -14.13 6.74 -13.27
CA VAL A 244 -12.95 7.45 -13.81
C VAL A 244 -13.27 8.91 -14.15
N HIS A 245 -14.52 9.21 -14.51
CA HIS A 245 -15.01 10.58 -14.75
C HIS A 245 -15.46 11.28 -13.46
N GLY A 246 -15.19 10.69 -12.29
CA GLY A 246 -15.60 11.22 -11.00
C GLY A 246 -17.04 10.92 -10.62
N GLU A 247 -17.77 10.08 -11.35
CA GLU A 247 -19.16 9.75 -11.02
C GLU A 247 -19.24 8.75 -9.85
N ILE A 248 -20.10 9.05 -8.88
CA ILE A 248 -20.24 8.32 -7.62
C ILE A 248 -21.46 7.40 -7.69
N CYS A 249 -22.63 7.92 -8.05
CA CYS A 249 -23.86 7.15 -8.17
C CYS A 249 -24.90 7.86 -9.05
N TYR A 250 -25.95 7.14 -9.42
CA TYR A 250 -27.12 7.70 -10.10
C TYR A 250 -28.38 7.43 -9.28
N LEU A 251 -29.25 8.42 -9.22
CA LEU A 251 -30.47 8.40 -8.44
C LEU A 251 -31.67 8.73 -9.32
N VAL A 252 -32.79 8.08 -9.00
CA VAL A 252 -34.12 8.45 -9.48
C VAL A 252 -34.85 9.07 -8.30
N ILE A 253 -35.12 10.37 -8.39
CA ILE A 253 -35.81 11.12 -7.35
C ILE A 253 -37.17 11.55 -7.91
N LYS A 254 -38.25 11.24 -7.20
CA LYS A 254 -39.61 11.69 -7.56
C LYS A 254 -40.12 12.66 -6.49
N PRO A 255 -40.08 13.97 -6.75
CA PRO A 255 -40.78 14.96 -5.94
C PRO A 255 -42.30 14.89 -6.19
N HIS A 256 -43.10 15.43 -5.26
CA HIS A 256 -44.58 15.39 -5.36
C HIS A 256 -45.16 16.29 -6.46
N ASP A 257 -44.37 17.19 -7.04
CA ASP A 257 -44.80 18.23 -7.99
C ASP A 257 -44.16 18.12 -9.38
N THR A 258 -43.24 17.17 -9.59
CA THR A 258 -42.49 17.03 -10.84
C THR A 258 -42.39 15.57 -11.27
N ASP A 259 -42.15 15.36 -12.57
CA ASP A 259 -41.82 14.03 -13.10
C ASP A 259 -40.52 13.49 -12.47
N PRO A 260 -40.30 12.15 -12.47
CA PRO A 260 -39.09 11.56 -11.92
C PRO A 260 -37.81 12.18 -12.51
N LEU A 261 -36.98 12.75 -11.64
CA LEU A 261 -35.70 13.36 -11.95
C LEU A 261 -34.59 12.31 -11.90
N TYR A 262 -33.84 12.20 -12.98
CA TYR A 262 -32.67 11.33 -13.04
C TYR A 262 -31.40 12.16 -12.84
N ILE A 263 -30.68 11.90 -11.74
CA ILE A 263 -29.50 12.68 -11.38
C ILE A 263 -28.25 11.82 -11.29
N THR A 264 -27.12 12.45 -11.61
CA THR A 264 -25.78 11.91 -11.40
C THR A 264 -25.12 12.68 -10.26
N CYS A 265 -24.66 11.97 -9.24
CA CYS A 265 -23.79 12.54 -8.22
C CYS A 265 -22.34 12.25 -8.61
N SER A 266 -21.51 13.28 -8.71
CA SER A 266 -20.09 13.20 -9.05
C SER A 266 -19.22 13.91 -8.03
N THR A 267 -17.91 13.69 -8.06
CA THR A 267 -16.94 14.40 -7.21
C THR A 267 -16.92 15.91 -7.44
N ALA A 268 -17.40 16.36 -8.60
CA ALA A 268 -17.54 17.78 -8.93
C ALA A 268 -18.88 18.38 -8.43
N GLY A 269 -19.89 17.55 -8.16
CA GLY A 269 -21.24 17.99 -7.78
C GLY A 269 -22.35 17.13 -8.35
N VAL A 270 -23.59 17.58 -8.19
CA VAL A 270 -24.82 16.89 -8.58
C VAL A 270 -25.43 17.56 -9.81
N PHE A 271 -25.89 16.80 -10.80
CA PHE A 271 -26.53 17.33 -12.01
C PHE A 271 -27.59 16.37 -12.58
N LEU A 272 -28.48 16.89 -13.43
CA LEU A 272 -29.50 16.12 -14.16
C LEU A 272 -28.89 15.40 -15.37
N ASN A 273 -29.17 14.10 -15.53
CA ASN A 273 -28.74 13.32 -16.69
C ASN A 273 -29.91 13.04 -17.67
N GLY A 274 -29.62 12.40 -18.81
CA GLY A 274 -30.59 12.15 -19.87
C GLY A 274 -31.65 11.09 -19.57
N GLY A 275 -31.60 10.45 -18.39
CA GLY A 275 -32.59 9.48 -17.94
C GLY A 275 -32.49 8.12 -18.62
N GLN A 276 -33.52 7.29 -18.48
CA GLN A 276 -33.50 5.91 -19.00
C GLN A 276 -33.94 5.85 -20.47
N LEU A 277 -33.08 5.33 -21.35
CA LEU A 277 -33.41 5.05 -22.76
C LEU A 277 -34.37 3.85 -22.85
N LYS A 278 -34.99 3.60 -24.01
CA LYS A 278 -35.85 2.42 -24.22
C LYS A 278 -35.01 1.13 -24.17
N GLY A 279 -34.76 0.63 -22.95
CA GLY A 279 -33.80 -0.42 -22.59
C GLY A 279 -33.32 -0.21 -21.15
N LYS A 280 -32.51 -1.11 -20.59
CA LYS A 280 -31.90 -0.88 -19.25
C LYS A 280 -30.72 0.12 -19.29
N ASP A 281 -30.53 0.83 -20.39
CA ASP A 281 -29.44 1.77 -20.59
C ASP A 281 -29.83 3.17 -20.12
N ILE A 282 -28.95 3.81 -19.37
CA ILE A 282 -29.12 5.17 -18.84
C ILE A 282 -28.31 6.13 -19.74
N ASP A 283 -28.92 7.21 -20.20
CA ASP A 283 -28.22 8.33 -20.83
C ASP A 283 -27.54 9.16 -19.74
N TYR A 284 -26.21 9.03 -19.66
CA TYR A 284 -25.40 9.68 -18.64
C TYR A 284 -24.97 11.11 -19.02
N GLU A 285 -25.41 11.64 -20.17
CA GLU A 285 -25.05 12.99 -20.60
C GLU A 285 -25.65 14.05 -19.68
N ARG A 286 -24.82 15.03 -19.29
CA ARG A 286 -25.24 16.14 -18.41
C ARG A 286 -26.22 17.05 -19.14
N LYS A 287 -27.40 17.25 -18.55
CA LYS A 287 -28.49 18.10 -19.06
C LYS A 287 -28.76 19.35 -18.22
N SER A 288 -28.06 19.53 -17.10
CA SER A 288 -28.17 20.73 -16.25
C SER A 288 -26.82 21.26 -15.80
N ASP A 289 -26.85 22.45 -15.20
CA ASP A 289 -25.74 22.98 -14.42
C ASP A 289 -25.41 22.09 -13.21
N LEU A 290 -24.25 22.33 -12.62
CA LEU A 290 -23.67 21.56 -11.53
C LEU A 290 -24.03 22.20 -10.18
N TYR A 291 -24.54 21.39 -9.25
CA TYR A 291 -24.95 21.82 -7.92
C TYR A 291 -24.06 21.19 -6.86
N LYS A 292 -23.88 21.88 -5.73
CA LYS A 292 -22.98 21.43 -4.66
C LYS A 292 -23.43 20.15 -3.96
N ASP A 293 -24.74 19.96 -3.80
CA ASP A 293 -25.36 18.85 -3.07
C ASP A 293 -26.77 18.57 -3.60
N ILE A 294 -27.36 17.42 -3.20
CA ILE A 294 -28.66 16.96 -3.71
C ILE A 294 -29.77 17.90 -3.25
N VAL A 295 -29.70 18.40 -2.00
CA VAL A 295 -30.69 19.33 -1.45
C VAL A 295 -30.74 20.64 -2.24
N THR A 296 -29.58 21.21 -2.60
CA THR A 296 -29.50 22.46 -3.37
C THR A 296 -30.10 22.26 -4.76
N PHE A 297 -29.81 21.13 -5.41
CA PHE A 297 -30.45 20.75 -6.67
C PHE A 297 -31.99 20.67 -6.54
N LEU A 298 -32.49 19.99 -5.50
CA LEU A 298 -33.93 19.80 -5.30
C LEU A 298 -34.67 21.09 -4.93
N ARG A 299 -34.04 22.01 -4.18
CA ARG A 299 -34.63 23.31 -3.84
C ARG A 299 -34.89 24.17 -5.08
N GLU A 300 -34.04 24.06 -6.10
CA GLU A 300 -34.22 24.80 -7.35
C GLU A 300 -35.27 24.14 -8.27
N ARG A 301 -35.38 22.81 -8.22
CA ARG A 301 -36.23 22.04 -9.16
C ARG A 301 -37.64 21.74 -8.66
N SER A 302 -37.87 21.76 -7.35
CA SER A 302 -39.18 21.43 -6.75
C SER A 302 -39.59 22.47 -5.70
N PRO A 303 -40.51 23.38 -6.04
CA PRO A 303 -41.12 24.29 -5.06
C PRO A 303 -41.80 23.55 -3.90
N ARG A 304 -42.42 22.39 -4.17
CA ARG A 304 -43.13 21.61 -3.13
C ARG A 304 -42.17 20.92 -2.16
N PHE A 305 -40.99 20.51 -2.62
CA PHE A 305 -39.90 20.04 -1.76
C PHE A 305 -39.50 21.12 -0.74
N VAL A 306 -39.34 22.38 -1.17
CA VAL A 306 -38.99 23.50 -0.28
C VAL A 306 -40.08 23.72 0.78
N GLU A 307 -41.35 23.70 0.37
CA GLU A 307 -42.48 23.90 1.28
C GLU A 307 -42.63 22.77 2.30
N ASN A 308 -42.50 21.50 1.88
CA ASN A 308 -42.57 20.35 2.78
C ASN A 308 -41.37 20.30 3.74
N MET A 309 -40.17 20.64 3.25
CA MET A 309 -38.99 20.75 4.10
C MET A 309 -39.13 21.88 5.14
N ALA A 310 -39.84 22.97 4.81
CA ALA A 310 -40.16 24.05 5.76
C ALA A 310 -41.18 23.63 6.82
N LYS A 311 -42.20 22.84 6.44
CA LYS A 311 -43.23 22.30 7.37
C LYS A 311 -42.65 21.34 8.41
N GLN A 312 -41.57 20.62 8.09
CA GLN A 312 -40.95 19.63 8.97
C GLN A 312 -39.94 20.20 10.00
N GLY A 313 -39.69 21.52 10.00
CA GLY A 313 -38.98 22.24 11.07
C GLY A 313 -37.61 21.67 11.48
N TYR A 314 -36.58 21.80 10.63
CA TYR A 314 -35.18 21.51 11.05
C TYR A 314 -34.14 22.53 10.53
N HIS A 315 -33.23 22.91 11.44
CA HIS A 315 -31.97 23.61 11.19
C HIS A 315 -30.97 22.67 10.49
N PHE A 316 -30.90 22.72 9.16
CA PHE A 316 -29.88 22.03 8.36
C PHE A 316 -28.76 23.02 7.97
N PHE A 317 -27.53 22.76 8.41
CA PHE A 317 -26.29 23.51 8.12
C PHE A 317 -26.32 25.02 8.43
N LYS A 318 -25.71 25.41 9.54
CA LYS A 318 -25.31 26.80 9.78
C LYS A 318 -23.98 27.04 9.05
N GLU A 319 -24.01 27.58 7.84
CA GLU A 319 -22.84 28.27 7.28
C GLU A 319 -22.57 29.53 8.14
N PRO A 320 -21.31 29.85 8.48
CA PRO A 320 -21.01 31.06 9.21
C PRO A 320 -21.30 32.27 8.30
N ALA A 321 -22.33 33.03 8.66
CA ALA A 321 -22.61 34.31 8.02
C ALA A 321 -21.42 35.27 8.23
N GLN A 322 -20.58 35.42 7.21
CA GLN A 322 -19.70 36.58 7.09
C GLN A 322 -20.58 37.83 6.93
N LYS A 323 -20.79 38.54 8.05
CA LYS A 323 -21.26 39.92 7.99
C LYS A 323 -20.12 40.78 7.44
N LYS A 324 -20.31 41.31 6.23
CA LYS A 324 -19.62 42.50 5.75
C LYS A 324 -20.04 43.67 6.64
N ASN A 325 -19.10 44.21 7.41
CA ASN A 325 -19.14 45.60 7.88
C ASN A 325 -17.87 46.29 7.41
N TYR A 326 -18.03 47.26 6.51
CA TYR A 326 -17.03 48.26 6.18
C TYR A 326 -16.93 49.27 7.33
N GLN A 327 -15.71 49.55 7.81
CA GLN A 327 -15.08 50.89 7.87
C GLN A 327 -14.07 51.05 9.03
N HIS A 328 -12.96 51.70 8.65
CA HIS A 328 -11.96 52.46 9.42
C HIS A 328 -10.86 51.73 10.22
N VAL A 329 -9.66 51.61 9.60
CA VAL A 329 -8.44 52.44 9.81
C VAL A 329 -8.23 52.92 11.27
N GLU A 330 -7.12 52.67 11.99
CA GLU A 330 -5.70 53.00 11.70
C GLU A 330 -4.76 52.38 12.78
N ASP A 331 -3.47 52.22 12.44
CA ASP A 331 -2.22 52.23 13.22
C ASP A 331 -1.96 51.28 14.41
N ALA A 332 -0.94 50.41 14.29
CA ALA A 332 0.43 50.69 14.77
C ALA A 332 1.31 49.41 14.80
N GLU A 333 2.52 49.56 14.27
CA GLU A 333 3.63 48.62 14.27
C GLU A 333 4.22 48.37 15.68
N ILE A 334 4.92 47.25 15.89
CA ILE A 334 6.36 47.18 16.29
C ILE A 334 6.76 45.78 16.82
N SER A 335 7.86 45.29 16.22
CA SER A 335 8.96 44.40 16.65
C SER A 335 8.75 42.97 17.20
N ASP A 336 9.28 42.01 16.43
CA ASP A 336 10.58 41.34 16.67
C ASP A 336 10.90 40.85 18.10
N GLN A 337 10.87 39.52 18.33
CA GLN A 337 12.05 38.71 18.70
C GLN A 337 11.68 37.30 19.22
N CYS A 338 12.66 36.42 19.02
CA CYS A 338 12.74 35.00 19.29
C CYS A 338 12.47 34.52 20.73
N GLN A 339 12.38 33.18 20.83
CA GLN A 339 12.77 32.28 21.92
C GLN A 339 11.71 31.69 22.86
N SER A 340 11.59 30.36 22.71
CA SER A 340 11.77 29.31 23.73
C SER A 340 10.74 29.08 24.85
N PHE A 341 10.35 27.80 24.92
CA PHE A 341 10.24 26.94 26.12
C PHE A 341 9.06 27.09 27.09
N TYR A 342 8.37 25.95 27.25
CA TYR A 342 7.74 25.30 28.42
C TYR A 342 6.98 26.10 29.50
N ASP A 343 5.95 25.38 29.98
CA ASP A 343 5.21 25.49 31.25
C ASP A 343 4.08 26.54 31.35
N PHE A 344 2.86 26.05 31.67
CA PHE A 344 2.40 26.19 33.06
C PHE A 344 1.22 25.27 33.41
N THR A 345 1.35 24.75 34.62
CA THR A 345 0.37 24.11 35.49
C THR A 345 -0.71 25.07 36.01
N GLU A 346 -1.71 24.51 36.69
CA GLU A 346 -2.83 25.16 37.38
C GLU A 346 -2.47 26.39 38.26
N ASN A 347 -3.36 27.40 38.32
CA ASN A 347 -4.27 27.61 39.46
C ASN A 347 -5.08 28.93 39.42
N ARG A 348 -6.36 28.79 39.81
CA ARG A 348 -7.21 29.69 40.63
C ARG A 348 -7.39 31.17 40.23
N ARG A 349 -8.66 31.59 40.20
CA ARG A 349 -9.38 32.13 41.39
C ARG A 349 -10.88 32.39 41.15
N ARG A 350 -11.68 31.86 42.09
CA ARG A 350 -12.82 32.46 42.86
C ARG A 350 -13.69 33.53 42.17
N GLY A 351 -15.02 33.49 42.16
CA GLY A 351 -16.02 32.71 42.90
C GLY A 351 -17.10 33.62 43.48
N LYS A 352 -18.35 33.15 43.68
CA LYS A 352 -19.20 33.53 44.84
C LYS A 352 -20.60 32.84 44.92
N VAL A 353 -20.89 32.44 46.16
CA VAL A 353 -22.19 32.21 46.88
C VAL A 353 -23.01 30.97 46.45
N CYS A 354 -23.13 29.85 47.17
CA CYS A 354 -23.32 29.47 48.60
C CYS A 354 -24.80 29.24 48.97
N GLY A 355 -25.12 28.02 49.44
CA GLY A 355 -26.39 27.64 50.05
C GLY A 355 -26.47 26.14 50.37
N LYS A 356 -26.15 25.78 51.61
CA LYS A 356 -26.17 24.41 52.19
C LYS A 356 -27.60 23.91 52.48
N GLY A 357 -27.78 22.59 52.49
CA GLY A 357 -28.89 21.92 53.20
C GLY A 357 -28.76 20.39 53.17
N LYS A 358 -28.69 19.75 54.34
CA LYS A 358 -28.35 18.34 54.59
C LYS A 358 -29.59 17.42 54.67
N SER A 359 -29.36 16.14 54.32
CA SER A 359 -29.85 14.85 54.91
C SER A 359 -31.20 14.77 55.66
N SER A 360 -32.06 13.78 55.33
CA SER A 360 -32.14 12.46 56.01
C SER A 360 -33.49 11.71 55.83
N SER A 361 -33.38 10.37 55.86
CA SER A 361 -34.31 9.31 56.31
C SER A 361 -35.58 8.89 55.53
N ALA A 362 -35.49 7.67 54.98
CA ALA A 362 -36.28 6.45 55.28
C ALA A 362 -37.83 6.44 55.24
N GLY A 363 -38.38 5.39 54.58
CA GLY A 363 -39.73 4.85 54.86
C GLY A 363 -40.41 4.12 53.69
N SER A 364 -40.39 2.79 53.68
CA SER A 364 -41.48 1.93 53.14
C SER A 364 -42.45 1.60 54.31
N PRO A 365 -43.68 1.03 54.18
CA PRO A 365 -44.18 0.11 53.12
C PRO A 365 -45.71 0.21 52.75
N GLY A 366 -46.18 -0.63 51.81
CA GLY A 366 -47.53 -1.23 51.90
C GLY A 366 -48.52 -1.17 50.71
N GLU A 367 -48.71 -2.34 50.07
CA GLU A 367 -49.98 -2.94 49.55
C GLU A 367 -50.57 -2.67 48.13
N ARG A 368 -50.47 -3.75 47.32
CA ARG A 368 -51.48 -4.49 46.51
C ARG A 368 -52.65 -3.75 45.84
N SER A 369 -52.79 -3.99 44.52
CA SER A 369 -53.93 -4.72 43.89
C SER A 369 -53.74 -4.96 42.37
N LYS A 370 -54.13 -6.15 41.90
CA LYS A 370 -54.45 -6.58 40.52
C LYS A 370 -55.88 -7.19 40.62
N PRO A 371 -56.74 -7.24 39.57
CA PRO A 371 -56.57 -8.26 38.50
C PRO A 371 -57.26 -8.05 37.12
N CYS A 372 -56.82 -8.92 36.19
CA CYS A 372 -57.53 -9.58 35.07
C CYS A 372 -58.01 -8.82 33.82
N MET A 373 -57.65 -9.36 32.64
CA MET A 373 -58.56 -10.08 31.73
C MET A 373 -57.74 -11.00 30.79
N LYS A 374 -58.16 -12.26 30.68
CA LYS A 374 -57.77 -13.25 29.65
C LYS A 374 -58.74 -13.15 28.46
N TRP A 375 -58.40 -13.77 27.33
CA TRP A 375 -59.31 -14.66 26.56
C TRP A 375 -58.50 -15.79 25.89
N GLU A 376 -59.21 -16.88 25.63
CA GLU A 376 -58.79 -18.28 25.48
C GLU A 376 -58.38 -18.65 24.03
N SER A 377 -57.37 -19.50 23.82
CA SER A 377 -57.40 -20.97 23.62
C SER A 377 -58.27 -21.51 22.47
N SER A 378 -57.63 -22.19 21.52
CA SER A 378 -58.19 -23.34 20.79
C SER A 378 -57.03 -24.25 20.40
N GLY A 379 -57.03 -25.48 20.94
CA GLY A 379 -56.06 -26.53 20.60
C GLY A 379 -56.69 -27.60 19.72
N LEU A 380 -55.85 -28.38 19.02
CA LEU A 380 -56.18 -29.72 18.55
C LEU A 380 -54.93 -30.63 18.57
N SER A 381 -55.03 -31.64 19.45
CA SER A 381 -54.50 -33.02 19.43
C SER A 381 -53.24 -33.42 18.63
N ALA A 382 -52.23 -33.84 19.39
CA ALA A 382 -51.63 -35.19 19.46
C ALA A 382 -51.63 -36.12 18.22
N SER A 383 -50.44 -36.65 17.90
CA SER A 383 -50.23 -38.11 17.85
C SER A 383 -48.77 -38.49 18.12
N GLN A 384 -48.62 -39.67 18.70
CA GLN A 384 -47.48 -40.22 19.45
C GLN A 384 -46.54 -41.10 18.60
N ARG A 385 -45.34 -41.32 19.17
CA ARG A 385 -44.52 -42.58 19.18
C ARG A 385 -43.88 -42.99 17.85
N SER A 386 -42.66 -43.56 17.79
CA SER A 386 -41.80 -44.30 18.75
C SER A 386 -40.33 -44.21 18.27
N LYS A 387 -39.30 -44.05 19.13
CA LYS A 387 -38.48 -45.13 19.79
C LYS A 387 -38.17 -46.30 18.82
N SER A 388 -36.94 -46.82 18.65
CA SER A 388 -35.79 -47.03 19.56
C SER A 388 -34.59 -47.53 18.71
N SER A 389 -33.34 -47.15 19.01
CA SER A 389 -32.32 -47.90 19.78
C SER A 389 -31.24 -48.60 18.92
N ARG A 390 -29.97 -48.29 19.23
CA ARG A 390 -28.83 -49.19 19.56
C ARG A 390 -28.61 -50.42 18.66
N ASP A 391 -27.41 -50.77 18.20
CA ASP A 391 -26.16 -50.84 18.95
C ASP A 391 -24.95 -51.08 18.00
N LYS A 392 -23.77 -50.98 18.62
CA LYS A 392 -22.39 -51.04 18.14
C LYS A 392 -21.98 -52.26 17.27
N ALA A 393 -21.15 -51.97 16.25
CA ALA A 393 -19.83 -52.54 15.87
C ALA A 393 -19.59 -54.08 15.88
N PRO A 394 -18.41 -54.63 15.46
CA PRO A 394 -17.28 -54.10 14.67
C PRO A 394 -16.82 -55.06 13.53
N LYS A 395 -15.83 -54.65 12.72
CA LYS A 395 -14.54 -55.35 12.45
C LYS A 395 -13.99 -55.25 11.01
N LYS A 396 -12.68 -54.95 11.02
CA LYS A 396 -11.55 -55.56 10.28
C LYS A 396 -11.24 -55.17 8.83
N ASP A 397 -10.05 -54.57 8.76
CA ASP A 397 -8.83 -55.02 8.06
C ASP A 397 -8.66 -54.82 6.54
N SER A 398 -7.48 -54.25 6.28
CA SER A 398 -6.49 -54.58 5.24
C SER A 398 -6.73 -54.16 3.78
N GLU A 399 -5.95 -53.16 3.41
CA GLU A 399 -4.81 -53.25 2.48
C GLU A 399 -5.01 -53.66 1.00
N GLU A 400 -4.40 -52.77 0.19
CA GLU A 400 -3.52 -53.03 -0.96
C GLU A 400 -4.08 -53.36 -2.35
N GLU A 401 -3.73 -52.42 -3.25
CA GLU A 401 -3.06 -52.59 -4.55
C GLU A 401 -3.56 -53.61 -5.58
N GLY A 402 -3.72 -53.10 -6.81
CA GLY A 402 -2.95 -53.68 -7.90
C GLY A 402 -3.67 -53.94 -9.23
N LYS A 403 -3.29 -53.12 -10.22
CA LYS A 403 -2.98 -53.50 -11.62
C LYS A 403 -4.12 -53.95 -12.57
N ARG A 404 -4.38 -53.04 -13.51
CA ARG A 404 -4.06 -53.15 -14.96
C ARG A 404 -4.58 -54.38 -15.71
N SER A 405 -5.47 -54.16 -16.66
CA SER A 405 -5.56 -55.00 -17.87
C SER A 405 -6.00 -54.22 -19.10
N THR A 406 -5.37 -54.62 -20.19
CA THR A 406 -5.37 -54.13 -21.57
C THR A 406 -6.65 -54.40 -22.36
N VAL A 407 -6.85 -53.53 -23.35
CA VAL A 407 -7.57 -53.59 -24.65
C VAL A 407 -8.15 -54.95 -25.10
N PRO A 408 -9.23 -54.95 -25.92
CA PRO A 408 -8.99 -55.34 -27.33
C PRO A 408 -9.78 -54.54 -28.40
N VAL A 409 -9.01 -54.17 -29.44
CA VAL A 409 -9.20 -54.25 -30.91
C VAL A 409 -10.61 -54.47 -31.51
N THR A 410 -10.91 -53.72 -32.59
CA THR A 410 -11.44 -54.13 -33.93
C THR A 410 -12.41 -53.06 -34.49
N THR A 411 -12.56 -52.70 -35.77
CA THR A 411 -11.79 -52.75 -37.03
C THR A 411 -12.56 -51.92 -38.08
N LYS A 412 -11.82 -51.35 -39.04
CA LYS A 412 -12.15 -51.16 -40.48
C LYS A 412 -13.13 -50.06 -40.97
N LYS A 413 -12.52 -48.97 -41.46
CA LYS A 413 -12.19 -48.62 -42.88
C LYS A 413 -13.28 -48.44 -43.98
N LYS A 414 -13.02 -47.35 -44.73
CA LYS A 414 -13.23 -47.02 -46.17
C LYS A 414 -14.54 -46.30 -46.53
N ALA A 415 -14.62 -45.40 -47.52
CA ALA A 415 -13.66 -44.56 -48.27
C ALA A 415 -14.42 -43.67 -49.28
N SER A 416 -13.76 -42.59 -49.69
CA SER A 416 -13.74 -41.97 -51.03
C SER A 416 -14.67 -40.79 -51.36
N GLY A 417 -14.09 -39.77 -52.03
CA GLY A 417 -14.77 -39.01 -53.09
C GLY A 417 -14.58 -37.49 -53.15
N LYS A 418 -13.53 -37.03 -53.85
CA LYS A 418 -13.19 -35.66 -54.37
C LYS A 418 -14.34 -34.64 -54.59
N SER A 419 -14.10 -33.34 -54.38
CA SER A 419 -13.70 -32.36 -55.43
C SER A 419 -13.69 -30.89 -54.93
N LYS A 420 -12.95 -30.04 -55.65
CA LYS A 420 -12.61 -28.62 -55.39
C LYS A 420 -13.80 -27.65 -55.54
N THR A 421 -13.81 -26.54 -54.79
CA THR A 421 -13.96 -25.15 -55.32
C THR A 421 -13.88 -24.08 -54.20
N VAL A 422 -13.74 -22.83 -54.66
CA VAL A 422 -13.14 -21.65 -54.02
C VAL A 422 -14.21 -20.60 -53.64
N LYS A 423 -13.89 -19.76 -52.64
CA LYS A 423 -14.37 -18.39 -52.31
C LYS A 423 -15.54 -18.15 -51.32
N ILE A 424 -15.14 -17.50 -50.21
CA ILE A 424 -15.68 -16.28 -49.54
C ILE A 424 -17.16 -16.29 -49.08
N LYS A 425 -17.38 -16.23 -47.76
CA LYS A 425 -18.06 -15.11 -47.07
C LYS A 425 -18.06 -15.27 -45.54
N GLU A 426 -18.08 -14.11 -44.90
CA GLU A 426 -18.02 -13.82 -43.47
C GLU A 426 -19.24 -14.28 -42.66
N ALA A 427 -19.01 -14.23 -41.35
CA ALA A 427 -19.94 -14.00 -40.24
C ALA A 427 -20.58 -15.21 -39.55
N SER A 428 -20.21 -15.30 -38.27
CA SER A 428 -21.10 -15.44 -37.11
C SER A 428 -21.35 -16.84 -36.50
N LYS A 429 -21.21 -16.86 -35.17
CA LYS A 429 -21.75 -17.78 -34.15
C LYS A 429 -21.24 -19.24 -34.14
N CYS A 430 -20.41 -19.53 -33.15
CA CYS A 430 -20.42 -20.81 -32.42
C CYS A 430 -20.44 -20.47 -30.91
N LYS A 431 -21.60 -20.51 -30.26
CA LYS A 431 -22.13 -21.67 -29.50
C LYS A 431 -21.10 -22.22 -28.50
N ALA A 432 -21.28 -21.80 -27.26
CA ALA A 432 -20.70 -22.39 -26.08
C ALA A 432 -21.11 -23.87 -25.96
N SER A 433 -20.14 -24.73 -25.73
CA SER A 433 -20.34 -26.02 -25.07
C SER A 433 -19.41 -26.06 -23.86
N SER A 434 -20.06 -26.19 -22.71
CA SER A 434 -19.55 -26.23 -21.34
C SER A 434 -18.43 -27.25 -21.12
N SER A 435 -17.33 -26.79 -20.51
CA SER A 435 -16.51 -27.62 -19.63
C SER A 435 -16.46 -26.93 -18.27
N LEU A 436 -17.24 -27.47 -17.35
CA LEU A 436 -17.55 -26.96 -16.02
C LEU A 436 -16.54 -27.57 -15.03
N GLU A 437 -15.26 -27.23 -15.18
CA GLU A 437 -14.21 -27.60 -14.22
C GLU A 437 -13.12 -26.51 -14.17
N ASP A 438 -13.40 -25.38 -13.53
CA ASP A 438 -12.37 -24.52 -12.91
C ASP A 438 -13.06 -23.45 -12.05
N LEU A 439 -13.72 -23.88 -10.96
CA LEU A 439 -14.22 -22.97 -9.92
C LEU A 439 -13.57 -23.34 -8.59
N GLY A 440 -12.36 -22.81 -8.40
CA GLY A 440 -11.58 -23.02 -7.18
C GLY A 440 -10.16 -22.48 -7.27
N GLU A 441 -9.96 -21.25 -7.75
CA GLU A 441 -8.65 -20.58 -7.63
C GLU A 441 -8.71 -19.50 -6.54
N SER A 442 -8.63 -19.91 -5.27
CA SER A 442 -8.20 -19.02 -4.19
C SER A 442 -6.69 -19.19 -4.03
N SER A 443 -5.92 -18.31 -4.65
CA SER A 443 -4.46 -18.24 -4.47
C SER A 443 -4.09 -16.79 -4.19
N SER A 444 -3.42 -16.56 -3.07
CA SER A 444 -2.87 -15.29 -2.61
C SER A 444 -1.64 -14.86 -3.44
N GLU A 445 -1.75 -14.94 -4.78
CA GLU A 445 -0.73 -14.40 -5.67
C GLU A 445 -0.97 -12.88 -5.72
N THR A 446 -0.13 -12.09 -5.07
CA THR A 446 -0.10 -10.64 -5.24
C THR A 446 0.42 -10.36 -6.65
N ASP A 447 -0.48 -10.03 -7.57
CA ASP A 447 -0.10 -9.56 -8.89
C ASP A 447 0.39 -8.11 -8.76
N GLU A 448 1.61 -7.83 -9.22
CA GLU A 448 2.22 -6.50 -9.12
C GLU A 448 1.53 -5.44 -9.99
N ASP A 449 0.58 -5.83 -10.87
CA ASP A 449 0.08 -4.95 -11.94
C ASP A 449 -1.43 -5.14 -12.26
N GLU A 450 -2.30 -5.43 -11.28
CA GLU A 450 -3.77 -5.40 -11.51
C GLU A 450 -4.38 -4.00 -11.28
N GLN A 451 -3.81 -2.97 -11.91
CA GLN A 451 -4.52 -1.72 -12.15
C GLN A 451 -4.68 -1.52 -13.67
N PRO A 452 -5.91 -1.34 -14.18
CA PRO A 452 -6.10 -0.96 -15.57
C PRO A 452 -5.58 0.47 -15.74
N VAL A 453 -4.36 0.60 -16.25
CA VAL A 453 -3.83 1.88 -16.71
C VAL A 453 -4.63 2.27 -17.95
N HIS A 454 -5.51 3.26 -17.81
CA HIS A 454 -6.15 3.92 -18.94
C HIS A 454 -5.67 5.35 -19.06
N ARG A 455 -5.06 5.61 -20.21
CA ARG A 455 -4.61 6.91 -20.67
C ARG A 455 -5.83 7.73 -21.09
N GLN A 456 -5.83 9.02 -20.75
CA GLN A 456 -6.67 10.00 -21.41
C GLN A 456 -6.19 10.14 -22.87
N GLU A 457 -7.06 9.85 -23.83
CA GLU A 457 -6.85 10.20 -25.24
C GLU A 457 -6.95 11.73 -25.39
N GLY A 458 -5.85 12.42 -25.08
CA GLY A 458 -5.67 13.82 -25.42
C GLY A 458 -5.18 13.94 -26.86
N ASN A 459 -5.93 14.65 -27.71
CA ASN A 459 -5.46 15.10 -29.01
C ASN A 459 -4.26 16.05 -28.82
N THR A 460 -3.05 15.50 -28.82
CA THR A 460 -1.79 16.25 -28.96
C THR A 460 -1.16 15.94 -30.32
N ASP A 461 -0.62 16.95 -30.98
CA ASP A 461 0.09 16.81 -32.25
C ASP A 461 1.16 15.70 -32.18
N LEU A 462 1.06 14.72 -33.08
CA LEU A 462 1.87 13.51 -33.09
C LEU A 462 3.34 13.84 -33.41
N SER A 463 4.28 13.39 -32.55
CA SER A 463 5.74 13.54 -32.72
C SER A 463 6.24 13.02 -34.07
N ALA A 464 7.33 13.61 -34.59
CA ALA A 464 8.00 13.16 -35.81
C ALA A 464 8.41 11.67 -35.76
N GLU A 465 8.71 11.15 -34.57
CA GLU A 465 9.08 9.75 -34.35
C GLU A 465 7.88 8.80 -34.55
N TYR A 466 6.68 9.23 -34.16
CA TYR A 466 5.44 8.49 -34.39
C TYR A 466 5.20 8.29 -35.89
N TRP A 467 5.34 9.36 -36.68
CA TRP A 467 5.20 9.29 -38.13
C TRP A 467 6.31 8.46 -38.79
N GLY A 468 7.54 8.53 -38.26
CA GLY A 468 8.66 7.69 -38.68
C GLY A 468 8.36 6.20 -38.52
N ILE A 469 7.91 5.79 -37.33
CA ILE A 469 7.52 4.40 -37.04
C ILE A 469 6.31 3.97 -37.87
N GLN A 470 5.31 4.83 -38.05
CA GLN A 470 4.16 4.53 -38.89
C GLN A 470 4.57 4.26 -40.35
N LYS A 471 5.51 5.04 -40.88
CA LYS A 471 6.05 4.83 -42.23
C LYS A 471 6.79 3.49 -42.32
N LEU A 472 7.64 3.18 -41.34
CA LEU A 472 8.35 1.90 -41.28
C LEU A 472 7.39 0.71 -41.12
N ALA A 473 6.34 0.83 -40.32
CA ALA A 473 5.31 -0.19 -40.16
C ALA A 473 4.62 -0.56 -41.49
N LYS A 474 4.46 0.41 -42.41
CA LYS A 474 3.97 0.14 -43.77
C LYS A 474 4.96 -0.69 -44.59
N TYR A 475 6.26 -0.44 -44.47
CA TYR A 475 7.29 -1.23 -45.14
C TYR A 475 7.40 -2.65 -44.59
N VAL A 476 7.27 -2.83 -43.26
CA VAL A 476 7.20 -4.14 -42.62
C VAL A 476 5.97 -4.93 -43.10
N LYS A 477 4.83 -4.25 -43.33
CA LYS A 477 3.61 -4.85 -43.92
C LYS A 477 3.74 -5.19 -45.42
N GLY A 478 4.72 -4.62 -46.12
CA GLY A 478 4.89 -4.71 -47.57
C GLY A 478 5.35 -6.07 -48.11
N GLY A 479 5.86 -6.96 -47.25
CA GLY A 479 6.02 -8.39 -47.56
C GLY A 479 7.28 -8.82 -48.32
N ASP A 480 8.25 -7.93 -48.58
CA ASP A 480 9.58 -8.35 -49.07
C ASP A 480 10.52 -8.66 -47.90
N PRO A 481 11.11 -9.87 -47.81
CA PRO A 481 12.12 -10.27 -46.83
C PRO A 481 13.20 -9.22 -46.56
N THR A 482 13.81 -8.70 -47.63
CA THR A 482 14.96 -7.79 -47.52
C THR A 482 14.52 -6.42 -47.01
N ALA A 483 13.46 -5.86 -47.59
CA ALA A 483 12.86 -4.60 -47.14
C ALA A 483 12.32 -4.69 -45.72
N THR A 484 11.76 -5.83 -45.31
CA THR A 484 11.25 -6.08 -43.96
C THR A 484 12.39 -6.07 -42.96
N VAL A 485 13.50 -6.78 -43.23
CA VAL A 485 14.68 -6.77 -42.35
C VAL A 485 15.28 -5.36 -42.24
N ILE A 486 15.39 -4.63 -43.35
CA ILE A 486 15.88 -3.24 -43.33
C ILE A 486 14.96 -2.35 -42.50
N ALA A 487 13.63 -2.46 -42.69
CA ALA A 487 12.66 -1.69 -41.94
C ALA A 487 12.66 -2.02 -40.44
N LEU A 488 12.84 -3.30 -40.06
CA LEU A 488 13.00 -3.72 -38.67
C LEU A 488 14.28 -3.18 -38.04
N CYS A 489 15.40 -3.19 -38.78
CA CYS A 489 16.64 -2.57 -38.33
C CYS A 489 16.46 -1.06 -38.11
N SER A 490 15.89 -0.35 -39.08
CA SER A 490 15.61 1.09 -38.96
C SER A 490 14.60 1.42 -37.85
N MET A 491 13.66 0.52 -37.55
CA MET A 491 12.71 0.71 -36.46
C MET A 491 13.40 0.64 -35.09
N ARG A 492 14.47 -0.16 -34.95
CA ARG A 492 15.27 -0.24 -33.72
C ARG A 492 16.20 0.97 -33.53
N ASP A 493 16.45 1.75 -34.57
CA ASP A 493 17.22 3.00 -34.43
C ASP A 493 16.40 4.10 -33.72
N PHE A 494 15.08 3.93 -33.61
CA PHE A 494 14.23 4.78 -32.77
C PHE A 494 14.32 4.36 -31.30
N ASN A 495 14.04 5.30 -30.40
CA ASN A 495 13.97 4.99 -28.98
C ASN A 495 12.67 4.25 -28.63
N LEU A 496 12.68 2.93 -28.75
CA LEU A 496 11.54 2.04 -28.47
C LEU A 496 11.15 1.97 -26.99
N SER A 497 11.97 2.54 -26.09
CA SER A 497 11.59 2.70 -24.68
C SER A 497 10.60 3.85 -24.46
N GLN A 498 10.52 4.80 -25.40
CA GLN A 498 9.56 5.89 -25.30
C GLN A 498 8.13 5.45 -25.56
N GLU A 499 7.21 6.00 -24.79
CA GLU A 499 5.79 5.68 -24.86
C GLU A 499 5.19 6.06 -26.22
N THR A 500 5.64 7.15 -26.84
CA THR A 500 5.23 7.61 -28.18
C THR A 500 5.53 6.57 -29.27
N CYS A 501 6.72 5.97 -29.23
CA CYS A 501 7.16 4.92 -30.14
C CYS A 501 6.37 3.62 -29.92
N GLN A 502 6.15 3.25 -28.65
CA GLN A 502 5.37 2.08 -28.26
C GLN A 502 3.90 2.20 -28.69
N LEU A 503 3.31 3.38 -28.51
CA LEU A 503 1.98 3.72 -29.04
C LEU A 503 1.95 3.60 -30.57
N ALA A 504 2.92 4.17 -31.27
CA ALA A 504 2.97 4.08 -32.74
C ALA A 504 2.99 2.62 -33.22
N ILE A 505 3.76 1.73 -32.59
CA ILE A 505 3.79 0.30 -32.94
C ILE A 505 2.43 -0.37 -32.69
N ARG A 506 1.75 -0.03 -31.60
CA ARG A 506 0.44 -0.57 -31.26
C ARG A 506 -0.65 -0.05 -32.19
N ASP A 507 -0.79 1.27 -32.31
CA ASP A 507 -1.91 1.94 -32.98
C ASP A 507 -1.86 1.76 -34.51
N THR A 508 -0.66 1.54 -35.06
CA THR A 508 -0.49 1.23 -36.49
C THR A 508 -0.78 -0.24 -36.82
N GLY A 509 -1.11 -1.07 -35.82
CA GLY A 509 -1.24 -2.51 -35.96
C GLY A 509 0.07 -3.20 -36.34
N CYS A 510 1.22 -2.58 -36.04
CA CYS A 510 2.53 -3.16 -36.30
C CYS A 510 2.82 -4.32 -35.34
N LEU A 511 2.30 -4.27 -34.11
CA LEU A 511 2.46 -5.33 -33.12
C LEU A 511 1.96 -6.71 -33.62
N GLU A 512 0.80 -6.74 -34.27
CA GLU A 512 0.25 -7.96 -34.90
C GLU A 512 1.17 -8.49 -36.00
N VAL A 513 1.73 -7.59 -36.81
CA VAL A 513 2.65 -7.95 -37.90
C VAL A 513 3.95 -8.50 -37.34
N LEU A 514 4.50 -7.89 -36.30
CA LEU A 514 5.69 -8.39 -35.61
C LEU A 514 5.46 -9.82 -35.09
N ILE A 515 4.30 -10.08 -34.47
CA ILE A 515 3.93 -11.43 -34.01
C ILE A 515 3.79 -12.40 -35.19
N ASN A 516 3.16 -11.99 -36.28
CA ASN A 516 3.02 -12.83 -37.48
C ASN A 516 4.38 -13.14 -38.13
N LEU A 517 5.34 -12.20 -38.10
CA LEU A 517 6.70 -12.42 -38.59
C LEU A 517 7.43 -13.52 -37.81
N LEU A 518 7.02 -13.81 -36.57
CA LEU A 518 7.60 -14.90 -35.78
C LEU A 518 7.26 -16.29 -36.33
N ASP A 519 6.15 -16.45 -37.04
CA ASP A 519 5.76 -17.75 -37.64
C ASP A 519 6.29 -17.92 -39.08
N THR A 520 7.16 -17.02 -39.54
CA THR A 520 7.82 -17.15 -40.86
C THR A 520 8.99 -18.13 -40.82
N GLU A 521 9.41 -18.63 -41.99
CA GLU A 521 10.59 -19.52 -42.10
C GLU A 521 11.92 -18.74 -42.08
N GLU A 522 11.88 -17.41 -42.19
CA GLU A 522 13.08 -16.59 -42.32
C GLU A 522 13.62 -16.16 -40.95
N ILE A 523 14.72 -16.80 -40.53
CA ILE A 523 15.38 -16.58 -39.24
C ILE A 523 15.71 -15.09 -38.99
N LYS A 524 16.09 -14.34 -40.03
CA LYS A 524 16.42 -12.91 -39.90
C LYS A 524 15.20 -12.05 -39.57
N CYS A 525 14.05 -12.35 -40.17
CA CYS A 525 12.78 -11.67 -39.88
C CYS A 525 12.30 -12.00 -38.47
N GLN A 526 12.36 -13.27 -38.08
CA GLN A 526 12.02 -13.70 -36.71
C GLN A 526 12.93 -13.02 -35.67
N ALA A 527 14.24 -13.02 -35.88
CA ALA A 527 15.20 -12.40 -34.98
C ALA A 527 15.04 -10.87 -34.91
N GLY A 528 14.76 -10.21 -36.05
CA GLY A 528 14.47 -8.77 -36.09
C GLY A 528 13.22 -8.42 -35.31
N SER A 529 12.14 -9.20 -35.50
CA SER A 529 10.88 -9.02 -34.77
C SER A 529 11.05 -9.25 -33.27
N LEU A 530 11.70 -10.34 -32.85
CA LEU A 530 11.93 -10.63 -31.43
C LEU A 530 12.76 -9.55 -30.73
N LYS A 531 13.74 -8.93 -31.41
CA LYS A 531 14.52 -7.82 -30.84
C LYS A 531 13.64 -6.61 -30.52
N ILE A 532 12.73 -6.25 -31.42
CA ILE A 532 11.77 -5.16 -31.18
C ILE A 532 10.80 -5.55 -30.05
N LEU A 533 10.19 -6.75 -30.14
CA LEU A 533 9.26 -7.26 -29.13
C LEU A 533 9.88 -7.33 -27.73
N LYS A 534 11.15 -7.73 -27.62
CA LYS A 534 11.91 -7.73 -26.36
C LYS A 534 11.95 -6.33 -25.73
N GLU A 535 12.25 -5.29 -26.49
CA GLU A 535 12.37 -3.92 -25.98
C GLU A 535 11.01 -3.36 -25.57
N ILE A 536 9.98 -3.50 -26.41
CA ILE A 536 8.65 -2.93 -26.14
C ILE A 536 7.83 -3.73 -25.12
N SER A 537 8.13 -5.02 -24.91
CA SER A 537 7.46 -5.88 -23.92
C SER A 537 7.79 -5.53 -22.48
N GLN A 538 8.62 -4.51 -22.22
CA GLN A 538 8.74 -3.94 -20.89
C GLN A 538 7.48 -3.16 -20.47
N ASN A 539 6.68 -2.67 -21.42
CA ASN A 539 5.43 -1.97 -21.15
C ASN A 539 4.29 -2.96 -20.84
N ILE A 540 3.55 -2.73 -19.74
CA ILE A 540 2.46 -3.59 -19.27
C ILE A 540 1.39 -3.79 -20.35
N LEU A 541 0.93 -2.73 -21.01
CA LEU A 541 -0.12 -2.80 -22.03
C LEU A 541 0.29 -3.66 -23.22
N ILE A 542 1.55 -3.56 -23.64
CA ILE A 542 2.09 -4.34 -24.75
C ILE A 542 2.23 -5.82 -24.36
N ARG A 543 2.61 -6.14 -23.11
CA ARG A 543 2.64 -7.54 -22.63
C ARG A 543 1.26 -8.20 -22.74
N HIS A 544 0.21 -7.48 -22.34
CA HIS A 544 -1.17 -7.96 -22.47
C HIS A 544 -1.54 -8.17 -23.94
N ALA A 545 -1.27 -7.18 -24.79
CA ALA A 545 -1.55 -7.28 -26.22
C ALA A 545 -0.80 -8.45 -26.89
N ILE A 546 0.47 -8.68 -26.58
CA ILE A 546 1.24 -9.83 -27.09
C ILE A 546 0.59 -11.16 -26.69
N ALA A 547 0.12 -11.27 -25.45
CA ALA A 547 -0.55 -12.48 -24.98
C ALA A 547 -1.95 -12.66 -25.58
N ASP A 548 -2.68 -11.57 -25.84
CA ASP A 548 -4.00 -11.62 -26.48
C ASP A 548 -3.91 -12.01 -27.97
N LEU A 549 -2.85 -11.58 -28.64
CA LEU A 549 -2.57 -11.91 -30.04
C LEU A 549 -1.95 -13.30 -30.23
N GLY A 550 -1.78 -14.09 -29.17
CA GLY A 550 -1.21 -15.44 -29.24
C GLY A 550 0.30 -15.47 -29.53
N GLY A 551 1.03 -14.40 -29.19
CA GLY A 551 2.47 -14.32 -29.44
C GLY A 551 3.29 -15.28 -28.57
N LEU A 552 2.79 -15.62 -27.37
CA LEU A 552 3.49 -16.52 -26.44
C LEU A 552 3.58 -17.95 -26.97
N GLU A 553 2.54 -18.46 -27.63
CA GLU A 553 2.52 -19.78 -28.26
C GLU A 553 3.61 -19.92 -29.32
N ILE A 554 3.74 -18.88 -30.16
CA ILE A 554 4.72 -18.84 -31.24
C ILE A 554 6.14 -18.74 -30.66
N MET A 555 6.36 -17.90 -29.65
CA MET A 555 7.66 -17.82 -28.97
C MET A 555 8.06 -19.16 -28.32
N VAL A 556 7.11 -19.88 -27.72
CA VAL A 556 7.37 -21.23 -27.16
C VAL A 556 7.69 -22.26 -28.24
N LYS A 557 7.11 -22.14 -29.44
CA LYS A 557 7.48 -22.97 -30.61
C LYS A 557 8.88 -22.64 -31.10
N ILE A 558 9.27 -21.36 -31.12
CA ILE A 558 10.61 -20.90 -31.51
C ILE A 558 11.73 -21.48 -30.62
N LEU A 559 11.45 -21.80 -29.35
CA LEU A 559 12.43 -22.45 -28.46
C LEU A 559 12.94 -23.81 -29.00
N ASP A 560 12.20 -24.48 -29.89
CA ASP A 560 12.62 -25.73 -30.54
C ASP A 560 13.57 -25.53 -31.74
N SER A 561 13.81 -24.28 -32.16
CA SER A 561 14.68 -23.96 -33.30
C SER A 561 16.10 -24.51 -33.14
N VAL A 562 16.89 -24.57 -34.21
CA VAL A 562 18.31 -24.94 -34.11
C VAL A 562 19.18 -23.71 -33.79
N ASP A 563 18.68 -22.51 -34.11
CA ASP A 563 19.40 -21.25 -33.93
C ASP A 563 19.38 -20.79 -32.47
N THR A 564 20.55 -20.84 -31.83
CA THR A 564 20.71 -20.45 -30.41
C THR A 564 20.32 -19.00 -30.15
N ASN A 565 20.62 -18.08 -31.07
CA ASN A 565 20.31 -16.67 -30.89
C ASN A 565 18.79 -16.42 -30.93
N LEU A 566 18.07 -17.14 -31.80
CA LEU A 566 16.62 -17.13 -31.86
C LEU A 566 15.99 -17.64 -30.54
N LYS A 567 16.53 -18.74 -29.97
CA LYS A 567 16.10 -19.25 -28.66
C LYS A 567 16.30 -18.22 -27.55
N CYS A 568 17.47 -17.58 -27.50
CA CYS A 568 17.78 -16.57 -26.50
C CYS A 568 16.79 -15.40 -26.57
N LEU A 569 16.59 -14.84 -27.77
CA LEU A 569 15.67 -13.72 -27.98
C LEU A 569 14.22 -14.08 -27.62
N ALA A 570 13.78 -15.30 -27.96
CA ALA A 570 12.45 -15.77 -27.59
C ALA A 570 12.32 -15.95 -26.08
N ALA A 571 13.32 -16.55 -25.40
CA ALA A 571 13.32 -16.72 -23.96
C ALA A 571 13.33 -15.37 -23.21
N GLU A 572 14.13 -14.40 -23.63
CA GLU A 572 14.13 -13.05 -23.04
C GLU A 572 12.79 -12.33 -23.23
N THR A 573 12.19 -12.44 -24.41
CA THR A 573 10.87 -11.84 -24.67
C THR A 573 9.79 -12.52 -23.81
N ILE A 574 9.84 -13.86 -23.68
CA ILE A 574 8.96 -14.61 -22.77
C ILE A 574 9.16 -14.14 -21.33
N ALA A 575 10.40 -13.87 -20.88
CA ALA A 575 10.66 -13.39 -19.53
C ALA A 575 9.95 -12.06 -19.25
N ASN A 576 9.98 -11.12 -20.19
CA ASN A 576 9.30 -9.84 -20.06
C ASN A 576 7.77 -10.00 -20.05
N VAL A 577 7.23 -10.82 -20.95
CA VAL A 577 5.77 -11.02 -21.08
C VAL A 577 5.20 -11.87 -19.92
N ALA A 578 5.96 -12.82 -19.37
CA ALA A 578 5.51 -13.74 -18.31
C ALA A 578 5.41 -13.12 -16.90
N ARG A 579 5.38 -11.79 -16.78
CA ARG A 579 5.27 -11.08 -15.49
C ARG A 579 3.86 -11.07 -14.88
N PHE A 580 2.83 -11.49 -15.63
CA PHE A 580 1.45 -11.64 -15.13
C PHE A 580 0.88 -13.07 -15.27
N LYS A 581 -0.17 -13.37 -14.51
CA LYS A 581 -0.70 -14.74 -14.30
C LYS A 581 -1.11 -15.47 -15.58
N ARG A 582 -1.84 -14.82 -16.49
CA ARG A 582 -2.32 -15.43 -17.75
C ARG A 582 -1.16 -15.79 -18.69
N ALA A 583 -0.13 -14.94 -18.82
CA ALA A 583 1.05 -15.27 -19.61
C ALA A 583 1.79 -16.49 -19.04
N ARG A 584 2.02 -16.54 -17.71
CA ARG A 584 2.63 -17.71 -17.04
C ARG A 584 1.86 -19.01 -17.29
N LYS A 585 0.53 -18.96 -17.28
CA LYS A 585 -0.36 -20.09 -17.60
C LYS A 585 -0.17 -20.56 -19.04
N THR A 586 -0.13 -19.61 -19.98
CA THR A 586 0.01 -19.87 -21.43
C THR A 586 1.34 -20.55 -21.74
N VAL A 587 2.45 -20.04 -21.19
CA VAL A 587 3.79 -20.65 -21.35
C VAL A 587 3.80 -22.10 -20.84
N ARG A 588 3.17 -22.37 -19.68
CA ARG A 588 3.08 -23.74 -19.13
C ARG A 588 2.25 -24.66 -20.01
N GLN A 589 1.07 -24.22 -20.47
CA GLN A 589 0.15 -25.04 -21.26
C GLN A 589 0.76 -25.49 -22.59
N HIS A 590 1.60 -24.65 -23.19
CA HIS A 590 2.30 -24.96 -24.44
C HIS A 590 3.63 -25.68 -24.24
N GLY A 591 3.92 -26.17 -23.02
CA GLY A 591 5.14 -26.93 -22.72
C GLY A 591 6.42 -26.09 -22.62
N GLY A 592 6.31 -24.76 -22.59
CA GLY A 592 7.45 -23.84 -22.58
C GLY A 592 8.37 -24.03 -21.37
N ILE A 593 7.85 -24.39 -20.20
CA ILE A 593 8.67 -24.63 -19.00
C ILE A 593 9.72 -25.72 -19.23
N LYS A 594 9.34 -26.83 -19.89
CA LYS A 594 10.27 -27.92 -20.16
C LYS A 594 11.38 -27.46 -21.11
N LYS A 595 11.01 -26.76 -22.19
CA LYS A 595 11.95 -26.22 -23.18
C LYS A 595 12.91 -25.19 -22.58
N LEU A 596 12.41 -24.33 -21.70
CA LEU A 596 13.23 -23.36 -20.98
C LEU A 596 14.22 -24.04 -20.02
N VAL A 597 13.84 -25.16 -19.39
CA VAL A 597 14.76 -25.98 -18.59
C VAL A 597 15.80 -26.66 -19.48
N GLU A 598 15.43 -27.12 -20.67
CA GLU A 598 16.38 -27.70 -21.65
C GLU A 598 17.44 -26.66 -22.10
N LEU A 599 17.14 -25.35 -22.10
CA LEU A 599 18.14 -24.30 -22.33
C LEU A 599 19.21 -24.21 -21.23
N LEU A 600 18.94 -24.70 -20.02
CA LEU A 600 19.94 -24.79 -18.95
C LEU A 600 20.88 -26.00 -19.13
N ASP A 601 20.54 -26.94 -20.01
CA ASP A 601 21.34 -28.14 -20.27
C ASP A 601 22.29 -27.97 -21.46
N CYS A 602 22.92 -26.79 -21.58
CA CYS A 602 23.88 -26.50 -22.65
C CYS A 602 25.32 -26.96 -22.32
N ILE A 603 25.59 -27.45 -21.11
CA ILE A 603 26.94 -27.85 -20.71
C ILE A 603 27.20 -29.29 -21.17
N SER A 604 27.99 -29.44 -22.25
CA SER A 604 28.56 -30.72 -22.62
C SER A 604 29.59 -31.14 -21.56
N MET A 605 29.52 -32.38 -21.09
CA MET A 605 30.40 -32.95 -20.07
C MET A 605 31.88 -32.78 -20.44
N GLY A 606 32.58 -31.80 -19.85
CA GLY A 606 34.04 -31.87 -19.72
C GLY A 606 34.92 -30.63 -19.94
N SER A 607 34.46 -29.46 -20.40
CA SER A 607 35.39 -28.32 -20.56
C SER A 607 34.72 -26.94 -20.52
N SER A 608 35.40 -26.00 -19.87
CA SER A 608 35.20 -24.53 -19.76
C SER A 608 33.84 -23.95 -20.19
N TYR A 609 33.19 -23.20 -19.29
CA TYR A 609 32.01 -22.38 -19.61
C TYR A 609 32.28 -21.47 -20.82
N GLN A 610 31.72 -21.80 -21.98
CA GLN A 610 31.84 -20.94 -23.15
C GLN A 610 30.86 -19.77 -23.01
N GLY A 611 31.28 -18.56 -23.42
CA GLY A 611 30.43 -17.36 -23.33
C GLY A 611 29.05 -17.51 -23.98
N ARG A 612 28.95 -18.32 -25.05
CA ARG A 612 27.69 -18.60 -25.74
C ARG A 612 26.76 -19.53 -24.95
N ASP A 613 27.31 -20.51 -24.24
CA ASP A 613 26.53 -21.43 -23.40
C ASP A 613 26.02 -20.72 -22.14
N ILE A 614 26.84 -19.83 -21.56
CA ILE A 614 26.43 -18.96 -20.44
C ILE A 614 25.25 -18.10 -20.85
N GLU A 615 25.32 -17.46 -22.02
CA GLU A 615 24.26 -16.56 -22.49
C GLU A 615 22.94 -17.30 -22.76
N THR A 616 23.03 -18.51 -23.32
CA THR A 616 21.85 -19.36 -23.57
C THR A 616 21.18 -19.78 -22.27
N ALA A 617 21.98 -20.24 -21.31
CA ALA A 617 21.48 -20.58 -19.98
C ALA A 617 20.93 -19.35 -19.25
N ARG A 618 21.54 -18.18 -19.41
CA ARG A 618 21.09 -16.92 -18.80
C ARG A 618 19.69 -16.54 -19.28
N CYS A 619 19.46 -16.61 -20.59
CA CYS A 619 18.16 -16.32 -21.18
C CYS A 619 17.09 -17.33 -20.70
N GLY A 620 17.44 -18.62 -20.64
CA GLY A 620 16.57 -19.66 -20.09
C GLY A 620 16.23 -19.42 -18.63
N ALA A 621 17.22 -19.14 -17.79
CA ALA A 621 17.05 -18.84 -16.37
C ALA A 621 16.18 -17.60 -16.14
N LEU A 622 16.37 -16.53 -16.92
CA LEU A 622 15.59 -15.30 -16.81
C LEU A 622 14.10 -15.52 -17.10
N ALA A 623 13.79 -16.32 -18.12
CA ALA A 623 12.42 -16.72 -18.45
C ALA A 623 11.82 -17.61 -17.36
N LEU A 624 12.60 -18.55 -16.83
CA LEU A 624 12.19 -19.42 -15.73
C LEU A 624 11.91 -18.63 -14.45
N TRP A 625 12.72 -17.63 -14.14
CA TRP A 625 12.50 -16.76 -12.99
C TRP A 625 11.13 -16.09 -13.06
N SER A 626 10.81 -15.43 -14.17
CA SER A 626 9.50 -14.79 -14.37
C SER A 626 8.35 -15.81 -14.31
N CYS A 627 8.55 -16.99 -14.90
CA CYS A 627 7.56 -18.07 -14.86
C CYS A 627 7.38 -18.67 -13.45
N SER A 628 8.42 -18.66 -12.62
CA SER A 628 8.46 -19.32 -11.31
C SER A 628 7.65 -18.61 -10.24
N LYS A 629 7.18 -17.37 -10.47
CA LYS A 629 6.21 -16.70 -9.57
C LYS A 629 4.92 -17.52 -9.38
N SER A 630 4.52 -18.34 -10.36
CA SER A 630 3.33 -19.21 -10.27
C SER A 630 3.61 -20.55 -9.59
N THR A 631 2.78 -20.94 -8.60
CA THR A 631 2.91 -22.21 -7.86
C THR A 631 2.81 -23.47 -8.74
N LYS A 632 2.03 -23.41 -9.83
CA LYS A 632 1.88 -24.48 -10.81
C LYS A 632 3.07 -24.55 -11.79
N ASN A 633 3.86 -23.47 -11.93
CA ASN A 633 5.07 -23.41 -12.77
C ASN A 633 6.34 -23.79 -12.02
N LYS A 634 6.49 -23.42 -10.75
CA LYS A 634 7.11 -24.30 -9.73
C LYS A 634 6.44 -25.68 -9.87
N LYS A 635 6.86 -26.82 -9.34
CA LYS A 635 6.30 -28.16 -9.72
C LYS A 635 6.58 -28.52 -11.19
N ALA A 636 6.18 -27.75 -12.20
CA ALA A 636 6.52 -28.02 -13.60
C ALA A 636 8.04 -27.93 -13.84
N ILE A 637 8.71 -26.89 -13.30
CA ILE A 637 10.18 -26.76 -13.31
C ILE A 637 10.83 -27.96 -12.62
N ARG A 638 10.30 -28.39 -11.47
CA ARG A 638 10.81 -29.56 -10.73
C ARG A 638 10.65 -30.85 -11.53
N ARG A 639 9.48 -31.08 -12.13
CA ARG A 639 9.21 -32.27 -12.97
C ARG A 639 10.09 -32.31 -14.22
N ALA A 640 10.46 -31.14 -14.75
CA ALA A 640 11.38 -31.02 -15.88
C ALA A 640 12.86 -31.21 -15.50
N GLY A 641 13.19 -31.43 -14.22
CA GLY A 641 14.57 -31.60 -13.79
C GLY A 641 15.36 -30.28 -13.67
N GLY A 642 14.68 -29.15 -13.50
CA GLY A 642 15.36 -27.84 -13.44
C GLY A 642 16.24 -27.63 -12.20
N ILE A 643 15.93 -28.28 -11.08
CA ILE A 643 16.65 -28.04 -9.81
C ILE A 643 18.14 -28.44 -9.89
N PRO A 644 18.52 -29.68 -10.30
CA PRO A 644 19.93 -30.04 -10.46
C PRO A 644 20.69 -29.15 -11.45
N LEU A 645 20.01 -28.68 -12.51
CA LEU A 645 20.61 -27.79 -13.50
C LEU A 645 20.89 -26.39 -12.90
N LEU A 646 19.95 -25.84 -12.13
CA LEU A 646 20.16 -24.59 -11.39
C LEU A 646 21.30 -24.75 -10.36
N ALA A 647 21.37 -25.88 -9.66
CA ALA A 647 22.46 -26.20 -8.73
C ALA A 647 23.84 -26.17 -9.41
N ARG A 648 23.91 -26.69 -10.65
CA ARG A 648 25.13 -26.73 -11.45
C ARG A 648 25.56 -25.32 -11.85
N TRP A 649 24.64 -24.49 -12.33
CA TRP A 649 24.92 -23.10 -12.73
C TRP A 649 25.25 -22.18 -11.55
N LEU A 650 24.80 -22.50 -10.33
CA LEU A 650 25.13 -21.76 -9.12
C LEU A 650 26.64 -21.81 -8.77
N LYS A 651 27.38 -22.74 -9.34
CA LYS A 651 28.84 -22.88 -9.19
C LYS A 651 29.65 -22.00 -10.17
N CYS A 652 28.98 -21.30 -11.08
CA CYS A 652 29.65 -20.41 -12.03
C CYS A 652 30.12 -19.12 -11.34
N PRO A 653 31.26 -18.53 -11.73
CA PRO A 653 31.74 -17.28 -11.14
C PRO A 653 31.05 -16.02 -11.71
N HIS A 654 30.29 -16.14 -12.80
CA HIS A 654 29.73 -14.98 -13.50
C HIS A 654 28.38 -14.54 -12.92
N ALA A 655 28.31 -13.32 -12.38
CA ALA A 655 27.10 -12.79 -11.77
C ALA A 655 25.90 -12.69 -12.75
N ASN A 656 26.15 -12.48 -14.04
CA ASN A 656 25.11 -12.34 -15.06
C ASN A 656 24.18 -13.57 -15.17
N ILE A 657 24.69 -14.79 -14.96
CA ILE A 657 23.92 -16.03 -14.91
C ILE A 657 23.44 -16.33 -13.49
N LEU A 658 24.22 -15.99 -12.47
CA LEU A 658 23.86 -16.25 -11.08
C LEU A 658 22.60 -15.49 -10.66
N ILE A 659 22.45 -14.22 -11.05
CA ILE A 659 21.27 -13.40 -10.72
C ILE A 659 19.95 -14.09 -11.12
N PRO A 660 19.72 -14.46 -12.39
CA PRO A 660 18.47 -15.14 -12.76
C PRO A 660 18.35 -16.56 -12.22
N VAL A 661 19.45 -17.27 -11.98
CA VAL A 661 19.45 -18.60 -11.35
C VAL A 661 18.99 -18.49 -9.89
N VAL A 662 19.60 -17.60 -9.11
CA VAL A 662 19.24 -17.36 -7.71
C VAL A 662 17.85 -16.77 -7.61
N GLY A 663 17.46 -15.85 -8.49
CA GLY A 663 16.09 -15.32 -8.57
C GLY A 663 15.05 -16.42 -8.78
N THR A 664 15.34 -17.39 -9.65
CA THR A 664 14.48 -18.58 -9.82
C THR A 664 14.42 -19.44 -8.56
N LEU A 665 15.55 -19.64 -7.88
CA LEU A 665 15.63 -20.41 -6.63
C LEU A 665 14.87 -19.71 -5.49
N GLN A 666 15.00 -18.39 -5.35
CA GLN A 666 14.29 -17.56 -4.39
C GLN A 666 12.77 -17.72 -4.56
N GLU A 667 12.25 -17.63 -5.80
CA GLU A 667 10.82 -17.80 -6.03
C GLU A 667 10.35 -19.22 -5.75
N CYS A 668 11.16 -20.21 -6.10
CA CYS A 668 10.87 -21.61 -5.81
C CYS A 668 10.94 -21.95 -4.30
N ALA A 669 11.79 -21.29 -3.52
CA ALA A 669 11.99 -21.51 -2.09
C ALA A 669 10.75 -21.23 -1.22
N SER A 670 9.75 -20.53 -1.76
CA SER A 670 8.45 -20.36 -1.09
C SER A 670 7.71 -21.70 -0.85
N GLU A 671 8.02 -22.75 -1.61
CA GLU A 671 7.40 -24.07 -1.46
C GLU A 671 8.26 -25.00 -0.58
N PRO A 672 7.71 -25.65 0.46
CA PRO A 672 8.47 -26.54 1.35
C PRO A 672 9.22 -27.66 0.60
N SER A 673 8.59 -28.21 -0.45
CA SER A 673 9.19 -29.29 -1.23
C SER A 673 10.40 -28.85 -2.07
N TYR A 674 10.50 -27.56 -2.38
CA TYR A 674 11.67 -26.98 -3.05
C TYR A 674 12.76 -26.63 -2.06
N ARG A 675 12.43 -26.14 -0.86
CA ARG A 675 13.41 -25.91 0.22
C ARG A 675 14.19 -27.18 0.53
N LEU A 676 13.49 -28.31 0.63
CA LEU A 676 14.11 -29.63 0.77
C LEU A 676 15.08 -29.94 -0.39
N ALA A 677 14.69 -29.66 -1.63
CA ALA A 677 15.52 -29.94 -2.81
C ALA A 677 16.76 -29.04 -2.88
N ILE A 678 16.62 -27.75 -2.58
CA ILE A 678 17.73 -26.77 -2.48
C ILE A 678 18.75 -27.24 -1.44
N ARG A 679 18.25 -27.76 -0.31
CA ARG A 679 19.06 -28.32 0.77
C ARG A 679 19.80 -29.59 0.34
N THR A 680 19.09 -30.57 -0.23
CA THR A 680 19.70 -31.86 -0.62
C THR A 680 20.74 -31.74 -1.72
N GLU A 681 20.61 -30.74 -2.59
CA GLU A 681 21.56 -30.45 -3.67
C GLU A 681 22.76 -29.59 -3.21
N GLY A 682 22.85 -29.26 -1.92
CA GLY A 682 23.97 -28.48 -1.36
C GLY A 682 24.03 -27.04 -1.86
N MET A 683 22.89 -26.46 -2.27
CA MET A 683 22.88 -25.11 -2.83
C MET A 683 23.11 -24.02 -1.79
N ILE A 684 22.77 -24.27 -0.52
CA ILE A 684 22.90 -23.30 0.58
C ILE A 684 24.35 -22.80 0.72
N GLU A 685 25.34 -23.68 0.58
CA GLU A 685 26.76 -23.30 0.60
C GLU A 685 27.10 -22.27 -0.48
N ASN A 686 26.59 -22.46 -1.69
CA ASN A 686 26.88 -21.56 -2.81
C ASN A 686 26.11 -20.23 -2.68
N LEU A 687 24.89 -20.25 -2.14
CA LEU A 687 24.14 -19.03 -1.82
C LEU A 687 24.89 -18.19 -0.80
N VAL A 688 25.42 -18.83 0.25
CA VAL A 688 26.22 -18.16 1.29
C VAL A 688 27.50 -17.55 0.72
N LYS A 689 28.26 -18.30 -0.09
CA LYS A 689 29.48 -17.77 -0.74
C LYS A 689 29.21 -16.54 -1.61
N ASN A 690 28.07 -16.50 -2.29
CA ASN A 690 27.69 -15.39 -3.16
C ASN A 690 27.19 -14.15 -2.39
N LEU A 691 26.99 -14.21 -1.07
CA LEU A 691 26.74 -13.02 -0.25
C LEU A 691 27.96 -12.09 -0.19
N SER A 692 29.17 -12.62 -0.34
CA SER A 692 30.42 -11.85 -0.38
C SER A 692 30.80 -11.39 -1.79
N SER A 693 29.86 -11.41 -2.75
CA SER A 693 30.08 -10.93 -4.12
C SER A 693 30.19 -9.40 -4.17
N GLU A 694 30.81 -8.83 -5.20
CA GLU A 694 30.82 -7.38 -5.46
C GLU A 694 29.48 -6.85 -6.02
N HIS A 695 28.58 -7.74 -6.45
CA HIS A 695 27.32 -7.36 -7.10
C HIS A 695 26.15 -7.34 -6.11
N GLU A 696 25.66 -6.15 -5.79
CA GLU A 696 24.54 -5.96 -4.85
C GLU A 696 23.25 -6.69 -5.24
N GLU A 697 22.92 -6.74 -6.54
CA GLU A 697 21.73 -7.47 -7.02
C GLU A 697 21.83 -8.98 -6.71
N LEU A 698 23.02 -9.56 -6.88
CA LEU A 698 23.25 -10.96 -6.54
C LEU A 698 23.19 -11.19 -5.03
N GLN A 699 23.79 -10.29 -4.23
CA GLN A 699 23.72 -10.35 -2.77
C GLN A 699 22.26 -10.33 -2.29
N MET A 700 21.44 -9.43 -2.85
CA MET A 700 20.03 -9.28 -2.53
C MET A 700 19.24 -10.56 -2.81
N HIS A 701 19.41 -11.16 -3.99
CA HIS A 701 18.73 -12.41 -4.33
C HIS A 701 19.21 -13.59 -3.47
N CYS A 702 20.49 -13.67 -3.15
CA CYS A 702 21.03 -14.68 -2.25
C CYS A 702 20.44 -14.54 -0.84
N ALA A 703 20.42 -13.33 -0.28
CA ALA A 703 19.82 -13.04 1.02
C ALA A 703 18.33 -13.38 1.03
N SER A 704 17.57 -13.01 -0.01
CA SER A 704 16.14 -13.33 -0.10
C SER A 704 15.87 -14.83 -0.26
N ALA A 705 16.72 -15.56 -0.99
CA ALA A 705 16.66 -17.02 -1.07
C ALA A 705 16.91 -17.67 0.30
N ILE A 706 17.90 -17.17 1.05
CA ILE A 706 18.18 -17.62 2.41
C ILE A 706 17.01 -17.31 3.34
N PHE A 707 16.47 -16.09 3.30
CA PHE A 707 15.27 -15.69 4.06
C PHE A 707 14.12 -16.68 3.89
N LYS A 708 13.79 -17.04 2.63
CA LYS A 708 12.72 -18.00 2.34
C LYS A 708 13.07 -19.44 2.78
N CYS A 709 14.32 -19.87 2.65
CA CYS A 709 14.74 -21.23 3.03
C CYS A 709 14.96 -21.42 4.55
N ALA A 710 15.29 -20.36 5.27
CA ALA A 710 15.60 -20.36 6.70
C ALA A 710 14.36 -20.57 7.60
N GLU A 711 13.18 -20.73 7.01
CA GLU A 711 11.99 -21.26 7.69
C GLU A 711 12.25 -22.68 8.24
N ASP A 712 13.08 -23.49 7.55
CA ASP A 712 13.49 -24.82 8.00
C ASP A 712 14.70 -24.75 8.95
N GLU A 713 14.63 -25.50 10.05
CA GLU A 713 15.68 -25.57 11.08
C GLU A 713 17.03 -25.99 10.53
N GLU A 714 17.08 -27.08 9.76
CA GLU A 714 18.32 -27.55 9.15
C GLU A 714 18.96 -26.51 8.21
N THR A 715 18.17 -25.66 7.55
CA THR A 715 18.74 -24.60 6.69
C THR A 715 19.45 -23.55 7.56
N ARG A 716 18.86 -23.17 8.69
CA ARG A 716 19.48 -22.23 9.64
C ARG A 716 20.83 -22.75 10.13
N ASP A 717 20.92 -24.05 10.40
CA ASP A 717 22.16 -24.71 10.79
C ASP A 717 23.19 -24.75 9.66
N LEU A 718 22.76 -25.02 8.42
CA LEU A 718 23.65 -25.01 7.25
C LEU A 718 24.20 -23.61 6.97
N VAL A 719 23.38 -22.57 7.06
CA VAL A 719 23.85 -21.17 6.89
C VAL A 719 24.93 -20.86 7.93
N ARG A 720 24.74 -21.25 9.19
CA ARG A 720 25.77 -21.12 10.24
C ARG A 720 27.02 -21.95 9.94
N LYS A 721 26.86 -23.21 9.55
CA LYS A 721 27.98 -24.13 9.26
C LYS A 721 28.85 -23.65 8.09
N HIS A 722 28.25 -22.96 7.12
CA HIS A 722 28.94 -22.37 5.98
C HIS A 722 29.37 -20.91 6.22
N GLU A 723 29.39 -20.45 7.48
CA GLU A 723 29.85 -19.11 7.88
C GLU A 723 29.04 -17.95 7.26
N GLY A 724 27.78 -18.18 6.88
CA GLY A 724 26.95 -17.18 6.21
C GLY A 724 26.37 -16.10 7.12
N LEU A 725 26.42 -16.28 8.45
CA LEU A 725 25.91 -15.29 9.41
C LEU A 725 26.77 -14.01 9.46
N GLN A 726 28.08 -14.14 9.25
CA GLN A 726 29.00 -13.00 9.24
C GLN A 726 28.80 -12.13 7.98
N PRO A 727 28.81 -12.65 6.74
CA PRO A 727 28.48 -11.87 5.55
C PRO A 727 27.12 -11.18 5.64
N LEU A 728 26.11 -11.83 6.21
CA LEU A 728 24.81 -11.18 6.44
C LEU A 728 24.92 -9.98 7.40
N SER A 729 25.75 -10.09 8.43
CA SER A 729 25.98 -9.00 9.39
C SER A 729 26.75 -7.85 8.75
N ASP A 730 27.80 -8.15 7.97
CA ASP A 730 28.62 -7.14 7.28
C ASP A 730 27.79 -6.36 6.24
N LEU A 731 26.83 -7.00 5.58
CA LEU A 731 25.93 -6.36 4.60
C LEU A 731 24.93 -5.38 5.23
N LEU A 732 24.74 -5.39 6.55
CA LEU A 732 23.87 -4.40 7.22
C LEU A 732 24.44 -2.98 7.17
N ASP A 733 25.76 -2.83 6.99
CA ASP A 733 26.41 -1.53 6.91
C ASP A 733 26.08 -0.79 5.60
N ASN A 734 25.59 -1.50 4.57
CA ASN A 734 25.16 -0.91 3.31
C ASN A 734 23.74 -0.32 3.41
N SER A 735 23.63 0.87 4.00
CA SER A 735 22.35 1.55 4.27
C SER A 735 21.73 2.26 3.06
N GLU A 736 22.44 2.38 1.94
CA GLU A 736 21.97 3.07 0.73
C GLU A 736 20.95 2.22 -0.05
N ASN A 737 21.22 0.92 -0.21
CA ASN A 737 20.36 0.00 -0.94
C ASN A 737 19.26 -0.59 -0.04
N LYS A 738 18.07 0.05 -0.06
CA LYS A 738 16.93 -0.35 0.77
C LYS A 738 16.38 -1.75 0.46
N GLN A 739 16.47 -2.21 -0.79
CA GLN A 739 15.97 -3.53 -1.19
C GLN A 739 16.91 -4.65 -0.71
N LEU A 740 18.23 -4.44 -0.86
CA LEU A 740 19.24 -5.33 -0.29
C LEU A 740 19.08 -5.41 1.23
N LEU A 741 18.92 -4.25 1.90
CA LEU A 741 18.74 -4.20 3.34
C LEU A 741 17.50 -4.96 3.81
N ALA A 742 16.37 -4.86 3.10
CA ALA A 742 15.16 -5.64 3.41
C ALA A 742 15.41 -7.15 3.29
N ALA A 743 16.11 -7.60 2.24
CA ALA A 743 16.43 -9.01 2.04
C ALA A 743 17.40 -9.56 3.11
N VAL A 744 18.45 -8.80 3.45
CA VAL A 744 19.46 -9.17 4.45
C VAL A 744 18.85 -9.21 5.84
N THR A 745 18.12 -8.17 6.25
CA THR A 745 17.44 -8.14 7.55
C THR A 745 16.40 -9.26 7.69
N GLY A 746 15.69 -9.60 6.61
CA GLY A 746 14.79 -10.76 6.58
C GLY A 746 15.54 -12.06 6.80
N ALA A 747 16.65 -12.27 6.10
CA ALA A 747 17.50 -13.46 6.27
C ALA A 747 18.03 -13.58 7.71
N ILE A 748 18.49 -12.49 8.30
CA ILE A 748 18.94 -12.44 9.70
C ILE A 748 17.79 -12.79 10.64
N TRP A 749 16.60 -12.22 10.45
CA TRP A 749 15.42 -12.53 11.27
C TRP A 749 15.12 -14.02 11.27
N LYS A 750 15.01 -14.64 10.09
CA LYS A 750 14.71 -16.08 10.02
C LYS A 750 15.84 -16.93 10.59
N CYS A 751 17.10 -16.56 10.38
CA CYS A 751 18.23 -17.23 10.99
C CYS A 751 18.25 -17.10 12.53
N ALA A 752 17.80 -15.98 13.09
CA ALA A 752 17.76 -15.69 14.52
C ALA A 752 16.72 -16.51 15.30
N ILE A 753 15.82 -17.24 14.61
CA ILE A 753 14.92 -18.20 15.27
C ILE A 753 15.72 -19.33 15.96
N SER A 754 16.91 -19.67 15.46
CA SER A 754 17.82 -20.62 16.14
C SER A 754 18.62 -19.91 17.22
N ARG A 755 18.60 -20.49 18.43
CA ARG A 755 19.36 -20.00 19.58
C ARG A 755 20.85 -19.91 19.31
N GLU A 756 21.42 -20.93 18.67
CA GLU A 756 22.84 -20.98 18.37
C GLU A 756 23.27 -19.90 17.37
N ASN A 757 22.39 -19.54 16.43
CA ASN A 757 22.63 -18.45 15.50
C ASN A 757 22.58 -17.10 16.19
N VAL A 758 21.68 -16.90 17.15
CA VAL A 758 21.61 -15.69 17.98
C VAL A 758 22.93 -15.46 18.73
N LEU A 759 23.51 -16.52 19.30
CA LEU A 759 24.82 -16.42 19.96
C LEU A 759 25.93 -16.00 18.99
N LYS A 760 25.90 -16.46 17.73
CA LYS A 760 26.84 -16.00 16.70
C LYS A 760 26.61 -14.56 16.28
N PHE A 761 25.35 -14.15 16.08
CA PHE A 761 25.03 -12.75 15.82
C PHE A 761 25.45 -11.81 16.95
N GLN A 762 25.47 -12.31 18.19
CA GLN A 762 26.01 -11.57 19.31
C GLN A 762 27.53 -11.38 19.20
N GLU A 763 28.30 -12.42 18.85
CA GLU A 763 29.74 -12.30 18.58
C GLU A 763 30.05 -11.26 17.48
N TYR A 764 29.19 -11.17 16.47
CA TYR A 764 29.31 -10.22 15.35
C TYR A 764 28.71 -8.84 15.61
N LYS A 765 28.19 -8.58 16.82
CA LYS A 765 27.53 -7.32 17.19
C LYS A 765 26.33 -6.94 16.30
N THR A 766 25.71 -7.91 15.64
CA THR A 766 24.59 -7.69 14.72
C THR A 766 23.41 -6.99 15.41
N VAL A 767 23.17 -7.26 16.70
CA VAL A 767 22.11 -6.61 17.49
C VAL A 767 22.32 -5.11 17.60
N GLU A 768 23.58 -4.66 17.74
CA GLU A 768 23.92 -3.25 17.85
C GLU A 768 23.63 -2.53 16.53
N THR A 769 24.02 -3.15 15.40
CA THR A 769 23.70 -2.65 14.04
C THR A 769 22.19 -2.66 13.75
N LEU A 770 21.46 -3.69 14.18
CA LEU A 770 20.00 -3.72 14.01
C LEU A 770 19.31 -2.59 14.78
N VAL A 771 19.83 -2.19 15.94
CA VAL A 771 19.28 -1.06 16.71
C VAL A 771 19.48 0.27 15.99
N THR A 772 20.59 0.48 15.26
CA THR A 772 20.80 1.72 14.48
C THR A 772 19.83 1.84 13.30
N LEU A 773 19.30 0.71 12.81
CA LEU A 773 18.33 0.64 11.72
C LEU A 773 16.86 0.81 12.17
N LEU A 774 16.58 1.05 13.46
CA LEU A 774 15.22 1.26 13.97
C LEU A 774 14.63 2.64 13.61
N THR A 775 15.44 3.57 13.10
CA THR A 775 15.03 4.93 12.74
C THR A 775 15.26 5.21 11.25
N ASP A 776 14.37 6.00 10.65
CA ASP A 776 14.48 6.50 9.26
C ASP A 776 14.61 5.41 8.18
N GLN A 777 13.94 4.26 8.37
CA GLN A 777 13.89 3.15 7.40
C GLN A 777 12.46 2.89 6.89
N PRO A 778 12.31 2.33 5.67
CA PRO A 778 11.01 1.91 5.17
C PRO A 778 10.41 0.79 6.02
N GLU A 779 9.07 0.70 6.03
CA GLU A 779 8.35 -0.26 6.89
C GLU A 779 8.76 -1.72 6.66
N GLU A 780 9.05 -2.11 5.42
CA GLU A 780 9.49 -3.48 5.09
C GLU A 780 10.79 -3.86 5.81
N VAL A 781 11.77 -2.95 5.84
CA VAL A 781 13.02 -3.12 6.59
C VAL A 781 12.73 -3.17 8.09
N LEU A 782 11.90 -2.25 8.59
CA LEU A 782 11.56 -2.20 10.02
C LEU A 782 10.88 -3.49 10.50
N ILE A 783 9.96 -4.05 9.72
CA ILE A 783 9.30 -5.33 10.05
C ILE A 783 10.35 -6.42 10.29
N ASN A 784 11.33 -6.54 9.38
CA ASN A 784 12.37 -7.56 9.46
C ASN A 784 13.37 -7.28 10.59
N VAL A 785 13.83 -6.04 10.75
CA VAL A 785 14.75 -5.63 11.82
C VAL A 785 14.16 -5.92 13.19
N ILE A 786 12.90 -5.56 13.40
CA ILE A 786 12.23 -5.75 14.70
C ILE A 786 11.88 -7.21 14.93
N GLY A 787 11.53 -7.93 13.86
CA GLY A 787 11.41 -9.39 13.91
C GLY A 787 12.71 -10.04 14.39
N ALA A 788 13.85 -9.67 13.81
CA ALA A 788 15.16 -10.18 14.21
C ALA A 788 15.49 -9.82 15.66
N LEU A 789 15.28 -8.56 16.07
CA LEU A 789 15.48 -8.12 17.46
C LEU A 789 14.58 -8.90 18.43
N GLY A 790 13.33 -9.17 18.06
CA GLY A 790 12.39 -9.95 18.87
C GLY A 790 12.87 -11.38 19.14
N GLU A 791 13.45 -12.05 18.13
CA GLU A 791 14.08 -13.37 18.33
C GLU A 791 15.38 -13.27 19.14
N CYS A 792 16.21 -12.26 18.88
CA CYS A 792 17.45 -12.02 19.64
C CYS A 792 17.20 -11.71 21.12
N CYS A 793 16.05 -11.11 21.46
CA CYS A 793 15.61 -10.84 22.84
C CYS A 793 15.37 -12.11 23.68
N GLN A 794 15.34 -13.31 23.10
CA GLN A 794 15.25 -14.53 23.90
C GLN A 794 16.49 -14.73 24.79
N GLU A 795 17.65 -14.25 24.36
CA GLU A 795 18.89 -14.29 25.15
C GLU A 795 19.07 -13.05 26.04
N GLN A 796 19.45 -13.27 27.30
CA GLN A 796 19.55 -12.22 28.31
C GLN A 796 20.59 -11.14 27.95
N GLU A 797 21.74 -11.53 27.40
CA GLU A 797 22.83 -10.58 27.08
C GLU A 797 22.42 -9.57 25.99
N ASN A 798 21.62 -10.03 25.01
CA ASN A 798 21.10 -9.19 23.93
C ASN A 798 20.08 -8.16 24.42
N ARG A 799 19.24 -8.51 25.41
CA ARG A 799 18.32 -7.56 26.06
C ARG A 799 19.09 -6.39 26.68
N GLY A 800 20.24 -6.69 27.30
CA GLY A 800 21.16 -5.68 27.82
C GLY A 800 21.83 -4.85 26.72
N ALA A 801 22.20 -5.47 25.59
CA ALA A 801 22.77 -4.77 24.44
C ALA A 801 21.77 -3.77 23.83
N ILE A 802 20.52 -4.18 23.59
CA ILE A 802 19.47 -3.31 23.06
C ILE A 802 19.26 -2.09 23.97
N ARG A 803 19.27 -2.30 25.30
CA ARG A 803 19.20 -1.20 26.27
C ARG A 803 20.39 -0.24 26.13
N ARG A 804 21.63 -0.77 26.13
CA ARG A 804 22.86 0.05 26.06
C ARG A 804 22.93 0.87 24.77
N CYS A 805 22.42 0.34 23.67
CA CYS A 805 22.35 1.04 22.38
C CYS A 805 21.15 1.98 22.25
N GLY A 806 20.31 2.12 23.29
CA GLY A 806 19.15 3.03 23.27
C GLY A 806 17.96 2.54 22.43
N GLY A 807 17.90 1.25 22.08
CA GLY A 807 16.88 0.69 21.17
C GLY A 807 15.47 0.59 21.76
N ILE A 808 15.30 0.66 23.09
CA ILE A 808 13.98 0.55 23.74
C ILE A 808 13.07 1.73 23.36
N ALA A 809 13.59 2.95 23.30
CA ALA A 809 12.79 4.13 22.99
C ALA A 809 12.22 4.12 21.55
N PRO A 810 13.02 3.82 20.50
CA PRO A 810 12.50 3.58 19.16
C PRO A 810 11.45 2.46 19.10
N LEU A 811 11.67 1.33 19.79
CA LEU A 811 10.71 0.22 19.82
C LEU A 811 9.36 0.64 20.42
N VAL A 812 9.37 1.37 21.55
CA VAL A 812 8.14 1.87 22.17
C VAL A 812 7.44 2.89 21.27
N LYS A 813 8.19 3.77 20.60
CA LYS A 813 7.63 4.72 19.62
C LYS A 813 6.92 4.00 18.46
N LEU A 814 7.43 2.85 18.01
CA LEU A 814 6.83 2.09 16.92
C LEU A 814 5.53 1.35 17.31
N LEU A 815 5.16 1.31 18.60
CA LEU A 815 3.85 0.81 19.05
C LEU A 815 2.68 1.69 18.55
N THR A 816 2.94 2.92 18.10
CA THR A 816 1.93 3.81 17.50
C THR A 816 1.83 3.69 15.98
N ALA A 817 2.54 2.73 15.37
CA ALA A 817 2.48 2.51 13.92
C ALA A 817 1.10 2.01 13.47
N THR A 818 0.80 2.17 12.17
CA THR A 818 -0.47 1.72 11.58
C THR A 818 -0.37 0.36 10.90
N ASN A 819 0.84 -0.07 10.51
CA ASN A 819 1.08 -1.34 9.86
C ASN A 819 0.95 -2.50 10.84
N GLN A 820 0.04 -3.44 10.54
CA GLN A 820 -0.31 -4.54 11.43
C GLN A 820 0.83 -5.56 11.60
N ALA A 821 1.55 -5.90 10.52
CA ALA A 821 2.66 -6.84 10.58
C ALA A 821 3.82 -6.26 11.40
N LEU A 822 4.07 -4.96 11.24
CA LEU A 822 5.04 -4.23 12.05
C LEU A 822 4.66 -4.27 13.54
N LEU A 823 3.39 -3.94 13.87
CA LEU A 823 2.91 -3.96 15.25
C LEU A 823 3.05 -5.32 15.92
N VAL A 824 2.77 -6.42 15.21
CA VAL A 824 2.96 -7.78 15.75
C VAL A 824 4.41 -8.02 16.16
N ASN A 825 5.37 -7.64 15.32
CA ASN A 825 6.79 -7.79 15.62
C ASN A 825 7.25 -6.84 16.73
N VAL A 826 6.77 -5.59 16.73
CA VAL A 826 7.07 -4.61 17.79
C VAL A 826 6.59 -5.12 19.15
N ASN A 827 5.35 -5.63 19.23
CA ASN A 827 4.79 -6.20 20.45
C ASN A 827 5.69 -7.33 20.99
N LYS A 828 6.12 -8.25 20.12
CA LYS A 828 7.01 -9.35 20.50
C LYS A 828 8.36 -8.84 21.00
N ALA A 829 8.97 -7.88 20.32
CA ALA A 829 10.26 -7.32 20.70
C ALA A 829 10.19 -6.55 22.03
N VAL A 830 9.16 -5.71 22.23
CA VAL A 830 8.93 -4.99 23.49
C VAL A 830 8.66 -5.97 24.63
N GLY A 831 7.84 -7.00 24.41
CA GLY A 831 7.60 -8.06 25.39
C GLY A 831 8.87 -8.84 25.76
N GLY A 832 9.71 -9.17 24.76
CA GLY A 832 11.02 -9.80 25.00
C GLY A 832 11.96 -8.91 25.80
N CYS A 833 12.00 -7.61 25.51
CA CYS A 833 12.77 -6.63 26.29
C CYS A 833 12.26 -6.52 27.74
N ALA A 834 10.94 -6.58 27.95
CA ALA A 834 10.31 -6.49 29.27
C ALA A 834 10.61 -7.68 30.20
N MET A 835 11.26 -8.75 29.70
CA MET A 835 11.70 -9.86 30.53
C MET A 835 12.83 -9.46 31.50
N GLU A 836 13.62 -8.41 31.20
CA GLU A 836 14.58 -7.84 32.15
C GLU A 836 13.93 -6.70 32.96
N PRO A 837 14.01 -6.73 34.31
CA PRO A 837 13.44 -5.69 35.15
C PRO A 837 13.93 -4.27 34.83
N GLU A 838 15.21 -4.06 34.51
CA GLU A 838 15.68 -2.69 34.23
C GLU A 838 15.20 -2.17 32.87
N ASN A 839 14.98 -3.06 31.90
CA ASN A 839 14.37 -2.69 30.62
C ASN A 839 12.89 -2.33 30.84
N MET A 840 12.21 -3.07 31.73
CA MET A 840 10.82 -2.81 32.06
C MET A 840 10.63 -1.42 32.68
N LEU A 841 11.54 -0.96 33.54
CA LEU A 841 11.50 0.41 34.08
C LEU A 841 11.52 1.47 32.98
N ILE A 842 12.35 1.26 31.94
CA ILE A 842 12.41 2.17 30.79
C ILE A 842 11.12 2.11 29.98
N ILE A 843 10.59 0.91 29.70
CA ILE A 843 9.33 0.72 28.99
C ILE A 843 8.16 1.43 29.71
N ASP A 844 8.10 1.30 31.04
CA ASP A 844 7.07 1.95 31.87
C ASP A 844 7.18 3.49 31.81
N SER A 845 8.38 4.04 32.00
CA SER A 845 8.63 5.48 31.90
C SER A 845 8.32 6.09 30.52
N LEU A 846 8.29 5.27 29.47
CA LEU A 846 7.95 5.67 28.11
C LEU A 846 6.48 5.40 27.75
N ASP A 847 5.61 5.14 28.72
CA ASP A 847 4.19 4.80 28.52
C ASP A 847 3.97 3.50 27.69
N GLY A 848 4.99 2.65 27.56
CA GLY A 848 4.94 1.48 26.67
C GLY A 848 3.83 0.48 27.05
N VAL A 849 3.61 0.26 28.35
CA VAL A 849 2.52 -0.63 28.82
C VAL A 849 1.15 -0.07 28.45
N ARG A 850 0.97 1.24 28.57
CA ARG A 850 -0.28 1.93 28.19
C ARG A 850 -0.54 1.80 26.69
N LEU A 851 0.50 1.93 25.86
CA LEU A 851 0.42 1.74 24.42
C LEU A 851 0.07 0.29 24.06
N LEU A 852 0.71 -0.70 24.66
CA LEU A 852 0.35 -2.12 24.50
C LEU A 852 -1.12 -2.38 24.86
N TRP A 853 -1.61 -1.76 25.94
CA TRP A 853 -3.02 -1.87 26.34
C TRP A 853 -3.97 -1.25 25.31
N SER A 854 -3.57 -0.16 24.65
CA SER A 854 -4.36 0.46 23.58
C SER A 854 -4.49 -0.45 22.35
N LEU A 855 -3.45 -1.23 22.04
CA LEU A 855 -3.42 -2.18 20.92
C LEU A 855 -4.37 -3.37 21.12
N LEU A 856 -4.79 -3.68 22.34
CA LEU A 856 -5.84 -4.66 22.60
C LEU A 856 -7.19 -4.28 21.94
N LYS A 857 -7.40 -3.01 21.64
CA LYS A 857 -8.61 -2.51 20.95
C LYS A 857 -8.51 -2.62 19.41
N ASN A 858 -7.37 -3.03 18.87
CA ASN A 858 -7.16 -3.15 17.43
C ASN A 858 -8.07 -4.26 16.84
N PRO A 859 -8.69 -4.05 15.65
CA PRO A 859 -9.54 -5.06 15.02
C PRO A 859 -8.80 -6.33 14.56
N ASN A 860 -7.47 -6.29 14.42
CA ASN A 860 -6.68 -7.44 13.97
C ASN A 860 -6.36 -8.41 15.13
N PRO A 861 -6.82 -9.68 15.07
CA PRO A 861 -6.53 -10.71 16.08
C PRO A 861 -5.04 -10.92 16.35
N ASP A 862 -4.17 -10.86 15.34
CA ASP A 862 -2.72 -11.09 15.53
C ASP A 862 -2.08 -9.99 16.38
N VAL A 863 -2.53 -8.74 16.18
CA VAL A 863 -2.08 -7.59 16.99
C VAL A 863 -2.62 -7.70 18.40
N GLN A 864 -3.88 -8.11 18.58
CA GLN A 864 -4.46 -8.34 19.91
C GLN A 864 -3.72 -9.45 20.67
N ALA A 865 -3.47 -10.59 20.01
CA ALA A 865 -2.79 -11.73 20.60
C ALA A 865 -1.34 -11.40 20.98
N SER A 866 -0.61 -10.70 20.10
CA SER A 866 0.78 -10.29 20.36
C SER A 866 0.86 -9.21 21.45
N ALA A 867 -0.05 -8.24 21.48
CA ALA A 867 -0.10 -7.23 22.53
C ALA A 867 -0.43 -7.86 23.90
N ALA A 868 -1.43 -8.74 23.97
CA ALA A 868 -1.78 -9.47 25.20
C ALA A 868 -0.61 -10.34 25.69
N TRP A 869 0.11 -10.99 24.77
CA TRP A 869 1.30 -11.76 25.12
C TRP A 869 2.42 -10.87 25.67
N ALA A 870 2.67 -9.72 25.05
CA ALA A 870 3.69 -8.76 25.49
C ALA A 870 3.40 -8.17 26.88
N LEU A 871 2.12 -8.07 27.28
CA LEU A 871 1.75 -7.62 28.62
C LEU A 871 2.17 -8.61 29.72
N CYS A 872 2.35 -9.90 29.42
CA CYS A 872 2.72 -10.90 30.42
C CYS A 872 4.04 -10.56 31.14
N PRO A 873 5.18 -10.43 30.43
CA PRO A 873 6.44 -10.03 31.06
C PRO A 873 6.39 -8.60 31.63
N CYS A 874 5.61 -7.69 31.03
CA CYS A 874 5.44 -6.34 31.58
C CYS A 874 4.79 -6.34 32.96
N VAL A 875 3.73 -7.13 33.15
CA VAL A 875 3.03 -7.24 34.45
C VAL A 875 3.86 -8.03 35.45
N GLU A 876 4.59 -9.06 35.00
CA GLU A 876 5.40 -9.91 35.88
C GLU A 876 6.61 -9.17 36.47
N ASN A 877 7.27 -8.31 35.67
CA ASN A 877 8.51 -7.63 36.07
C ASN A 877 8.32 -6.16 36.51
N ALA A 878 7.09 -5.62 36.45
CA ALA A 878 6.82 -4.27 36.93
C ALA A 878 6.82 -4.21 38.47
N LYS A 879 7.50 -3.19 39.02
CA LYS A 879 7.65 -3.01 40.48
C LYS A 879 6.31 -2.84 41.22
N ASN A 880 5.36 -2.14 40.60
CA ASN A 880 4.01 -1.86 41.14
C ASN A 880 2.93 -2.34 40.15
N SER A 881 3.03 -3.59 39.69
CA SER A 881 2.18 -4.11 38.61
C SER A 881 0.68 -4.02 38.89
N GLY A 882 0.25 -4.21 40.14
CA GLY A 882 -1.14 -4.04 40.58
C GLY A 882 -1.68 -2.64 40.32
N GLU A 883 -1.00 -1.62 40.84
CA GLU A 883 -1.38 -0.21 40.66
C GLU A 883 -1.30 0.23 39.20
N MET A 884 -0.25 -0.19 38.49
CA MET A 884 -0.05 0.08 37.07
C MET A 884 -1.25 -0.40 36.24
N VAL A 885 -1.69 -1.65 36.43
CA VAL A 885 -2.83 -2.20 35.70
C VAL A 885 -4.13 -1.47 36.05
N ARG A 886 -4.33 -1.11 37.33
CA ARG A 886 -5.52 -0.35 37.79
C ARG A 886 -5.55 1.09 37.29
N SER A 887 -4.40 1.68 36.97
CA SER A 887 -4.32 3.03 36.40
C SER A 887 -4.99 3.14 35.03
N PHE A 888 -5.14 2.02 34.31
CA PHE A 888 -5.81 1.97 33.02
C PHE A 888 -7.32 1.85 33.21
N VAL A 889 -8.02 2.99 33.16
CA VAL A 889 -9.49 3.05 33.27
C VAL A 889 -10.15 2.17 32.21
N GLY A 890 -10.95 1.19 32.66
CA GLY A 890 -11.60 0.20 31.79
C GLY A 890 -10.66 -0.85 31.18
N GLY A 891 -9.38 -0.88 31.58
CA GLY A 891 -8.38 -1.80 31.07
C GLY A 891 -8.66 -3.26 31.45
N LEU A 892 -9.04 -3.50 32.71
CA LEU A 892 -9.44 -4.82 33.22
C LEU A 892 -10.76 -5.30 32.59
N GLU A 893 -11.70 -4.38 32.33
CA GLU A 893 -12.92 -4.71 31.60
C GLU A 893 -12.61 -5.16 30.16
N LEU A 894 -11.72 -4.43 29.48
CA LEU A 894 -11.32 -4.74 28.11
C LEU A 894 -10.71 -6.14 28.00
N ILE A 895 -9.75 -6.49 28.86
CA ILE A 895 -9.07 -7.79 28.79
C ILE A 895 -10.04 -8.95 29.10
N VAL A 896 -10.96 -8.77 30.05
CA VAL A 896 -12.02 -9.75 30.33
C VAL A 896 -12.98 -9.88 29.14
N ASN A 897 -13.34 -8.78 28.49
CA ASN A 897 -14.20 -8.80 27.30
C ASN A 897 -13.57 -9.53 26.11
N LEU A 898 -12.23 -9.53 25.96
CA LEU A 898 -11.53 -10.28 24.91
C LEU A 898 -11.65 -11.80 25.05
N LEU A 899 -12.06 -12.33 26.22
CA LEU A 899 -12.45 -13.76 26.37
C LEU A 899 -13.72 -14.14 25.57
N LYS A 900 -14.37 -13.17 24.91
CA LYS A 900 -15.47 -13.39 23.96
C LYS A 900 -14.99 -13.55 22.51
N SER A 901 -13.68 -13.41 22.25
CA SER A 901 -13.11 -13.62 20.92
C SER A 901 -13.37 -15.05 20.39
N LYS A 902 -13.43 -15.18 19.07
CA LYS A 902 -13.50 -16.48 18.38
C LYS A 902 -12.11 -17.03 18.03
N ASP A 903 -11.09 -16.20 18.13
CA ASP A 903 -9.72 -16.54 17.77
C ASP A 903 -9.01 -17.24 18.94
N GLU A 904 -8.47 -18.44 18.69
CA GLU A 904 -7.83 -19.25 19.74
C GLU A 904 -6.49 -18.65 20.22
N GLU A 905 -5.75 -17.94 19.37
CA GLU A 905 -4.50 -17.31 19.76
C GLU A 905 -4.75 -16.10 20.65
N VAL A 906 -5.73 -15.27 20.30
CA VAL A 906 -6.19 -14.17 21.16
C VAL A 906 -6.62 -14.70 22.52
N LEU A 907 -7.46 -15.74 22.55
CA LEU A 907 -7.90 -16.35 23.80
C LEU A 907 -6.74 -16.91 24.62
N THR A 908 -5.74 -17.52 23.96
CA THR A 908 -4.55 -18.08 24.63
C THR A 908 -3.73 -16.98 25.29
N SER A 909 -3.40 -15.92 24.54
CA SER A 909 -2.62 -14.79 25.04
C SER A 909 -3.35 -14.01 26.13
N VAL A 910 -4.67 -13.81 25.97
CA VAL A 910 -5.50 -13.15 26.98
C VAL A 910 -5.58 -13.98 28.26
N CYS A 911 -5.72 -15.31 28.18
CA CYS A 911 -5.65 -16.17 29.37
C CYS A 911 -4.28 -16.08 30.05
N ALA A 912 -3.18 -16.04 29.29
CA ALA A 912 -1.85 -15.88 29.85
C ALA A 912 -1.68 -14.53 30.57
N ALA A 913 -2.20 -13.44 29.98
CA ALA A 913 -2.18 -12.12 30.59
C ALA A 913 -3.05 -12.06 31.86
N ILE A 914 -4.27 -12.61 31.83
CA ILE A 914 -5.14 -12.71 33.00
C ILE A 914 -4.48 -13.53 34.12
N ALA A 915 -3.81 -14.63 33.79
CA ALA A 915 -3.09 -15.41 34.79
C ALA A 915 -2.04 -14.59 35.54
N ASN A 916 -1.31 -13.70 34.84
CA ASN A 916 -0.34 -12.81 35.49
C ASN A 916 -1.01 -11.67 36.26
N ILE A 917 -2.05 -11.05 35.71
CA ILE A 917 -2.77 -9.93 36.35
C ILE A 917 -3.51 -10.39 37.61
N ALA A 918 -4.06 -11.61 37.60
CA ALA A 918 -4.81 -12.20 38.72
C ALA A 918 -3.94 -12.58 39.93
N LYS A 919 -2.60 -12.41 39.86
CA LYS A 919 -1.72 -12.55 41.02
C LYS A 919 -1.93 -11.44 42.06
N ASP A 920 -2.45 -10.28 41.65
CA ASP A 920 -2.82 -9.16 42.52
C ASP A 920 -4.29 -9.27 42.95
N GLU A 921 -4.56 -9.18 44.25
CA GLU A 921 -5.90 -9.38 44.83
C GLU A 921 -6.90 -8.29 44.39
N GLU A 922 -6.45 -7.02 44.32
CA GLU A 922 -7.32 -5.89 43.93
C GLU A 922 -7.72 -5.98 42.45
N ASN A 923 -6.77 -6.32 41.58
CA ASN A 923 -7.05 -6.61 40.16
C ASN A 923 -8.04 -7.76 40.01
N LEU A 924 -7.85 -8.83 40.79
CA LEU A 924 -8.70 -10.00 40.73
C LEU A 924 -10.14 -9.70 41.19
N ALA A 925 -10.31 -8.86 42.21
CA ALA A 925 -11.63 -8.38 42.62
C ALA A 925 -12.38 -7.69 41.47
N VAL A 926 -11.72 -6.72 40.81
CA VAL A 926 -12.30 -5.97 39.69
C VAL A 926 -12.61 -6.88 38.49
N MET A 927 -11.71 -7.81 38.13
CA MET A 927 -11.97 -8.78 37.06
C MET A 927 -13.15 -9.71 37.38
N THR A 928 -13.32 -10.08 38.66
CA THR A 928 -14.45 -10.88 39.13
C THR A 928 -15.76 -10.14 38.93
N ASP A 929 -15.82 -8.86 39.27
CA ASP A 929 -17.00 -8.01 39.05
C ASP A 929 -17.36 -7.86 37.57
N HIS A 930 -16.36 -7.87 36.68
CA HIS A 930 -16.55 -7.89 35.22
C HIS A 930 -16.90 -9.26 34.63
N GLY A 931 -17.03 -10.30 35.46
CA GLY A 931 -17.49 -11.62 35.03
C GLY A 931 -16.41 -12.52 34.42
N VAL A 932 -15.16 -12.44 34.90
CA VAL A 932 -14.08 -13.32 34.43
C VAL A 932 -14.39 -14.82 34.63
N VAL A 933 -15.05 -15.19 35.73
CA VAL A 933 -15.39 -16.58 36.08
C VAL A 933 -16.27 -17.28 35.03
N PRO A 934 -17.46 -16.77 34.67
CA PRO A 934 -18.31 -17.41 33.65
C PRO A 934 -17.64 -17.43 32.27
N LEU A 935 -16.83 -16.42 31.93
CA LEU A 935 -16.14 -16.35 30.64
C LEU A 935 -15.03 -17.40 30.53
N LEU A 936 -14.17 -17.54 31.54
CA LEU A 936 -13.15 -18.60 31.58
C LEU A 936 -13.79 -20.00 31.62
N SER A 937 -14.85 -20.18 32.40
CA SER A 937 -15.58 -21.45 32.51
C SER A 937 -16.14 -21.92 31.16
N ARG A 938 -16.64 -20.99 30.34
CA ARG A 938 -17.13 -21.29 28.99
C ARG A 938 -16.04 -21.84 28.07
N LEU A 939 -14.79 -21.42 28.25
CA LEU A 939 -13.65 -21.85 27.45
C LEU A 939 -13.10 -23.22 27.87
N ALA A 940 -13.52 -23.76 29.02
CA ALA A 940 -12.97 -24.98 29.62
C ALA A 940 -13.18 -26.26 28.78
N ASN A 941 -14.03 -26.24 27.75
CA ASN A 941 -14.24 -27.37 26.84
C ASN A 941 -13.35 -27.34 25.58
N THR A 942 -12.25 -26.59 25.57
CA THR A 942 -11.34 -26.52 24.42
C THR A 942 -10.50 -27.79 24.22
N ASN A 943 -10.03 -27.99 22.98
CA ASN A 943 -9.10 -29.06 22.60
C ASN A 943 -7.66 -28.59 22.36
N ASN A 944 -7.42 -27.28 22.30
CA ASN A 944 -6.10 -26.72 22.04
C ASN A 944 -5.23 -26.74 23.30
N ASN A 945 -4.13 -27.50 23.30
CA ASN A 945 -3.26 -27.65 24.49
C ASN A 945 -2.62 -26.32 24.94
N LYS A 946 -2.27 -25.40 24.03
CA LYS A 946 -1.72 -24.09 24.41
C LYS A 946 -2.76 -23.29 25.21
N LEU A 947 -3.99 -23.24 24.72
CA LEU A 947 -5.10 -22.59 25.42
C LEU A 947 -5.39 -23.30 26.75
N ARG A 948 -5.42 -24.64 26.78
CA ARG A 948 -5.66 -25.41 28.02
C ARG A 948 -4.68 -25.06 29.12
N ARG A 949 -3.39 -24.93 28.79
CA ARG A 949 -2.34 -24.55 29.75
C ARG A 949 -2.66 -23.20 30.39
N HIS A 950 -2.77 -22.15 29.59
CA HIS A 950 -2.95 -20.79 30.09
C HIS A 950 -4.33 -20.57 30.71
N LEU A 951 -5.37 -21.24 30.20
CA LEU A 951 -6.70 -21.22 30.80
C LEU A 951 -6.70 -21.86 32.20
N ALA A 952 -6.05 -23.02 32.37
CA ALA A 952 -5.95 -23.65 33.68
C ALA A 952 -5.17 -22.78 34.66
N GLU A 953 -4.07 -22.15 34.21
CA GLU A 953 -3.29 -21.21 35.02
C GLU A 953 -4.10 -19.96 35.43
N ALA A 954 -4.87 -19.39 34.50
CA ALA A 954 -5.78 -18.28 34.78
C ALA A 954 -6.85 -18.67 35.80
N ILE A 955 -7.48 -19.84 35.66
CA ILE A 955 -8.48 -20.34 36.61
C ILE A 955 -7.84 -20.56 37.99
N ALA A 956 -6.64 -21.14 38.04
CA ALA A 956 -5.92 -21.37 39.30
C ALA A 956 -5.71 -20.06 40.07
N ASN A 957 -5.20 -19.02 39.39
CA ASN A 957 -4.95 -17.74 40.04
C ASN A 957 -6.26 -17.01 40.37
N CYS A 958 -7.29 -17.09 39.51
CA CYS A 958 -8.59 -16.51 39.81
C CYS A 958 -9.31 -17.18 40.99
N CYS A 959 -9.01 -18.45 41.27
CA CYS A 959 -9.53 -19.17 42.43
C CYS A 959 -8.98 -18.66 43.76
N MET A 960 -7.93 -17.84 43.79
CA MET A 960 -7.41 -17.27 45.04
C MET A 960 -8.38 -16.24 45.66
N TRP A 961 -9.38 -15.76 44.90
CA TRP A 961 -10.37 -14.80 45.39
C TRP A 961 -11.66 -15.47 45.88
N ALA A 962 -11.84 -15.44 47.21
CA ALA A 962 -13.08 -15.74 47.95
C ALA A 962 -14.05 -16.71 47.23
N ASN A 963 -15.16 -16.17 46.71
CA ASN A 963 -16.28 -16.93 46.15
C ASN A 963 -16.02 -17.51 44.74
N ASN A 964 -14.89 -17.19 44.10
CA ASN A 964 -14.62 -17.64 42.73
C ASN A 964 -14.55 -19.16 42.64
N ARG A 965 -14.03 -19.84 43.67
CA ARG A 965 -13.94 -21.32 43.70
C ARG A 965 -15.32 -21.97 43.59
N VAL A 966 -16.29 -21.44 44.34
CA VAL A 966 -17.69 -21.88 44.31
C VAL A 966 -18.30 -21.53 42.95
N ALA A 967 -18.10 -20.31 42.47
CA ALA A 967 -18.64 -19.85 41.20
C ALA A 967 -18.08 -20.64 39.99
N PHE A 968 -16.81 -21.06 40.00
CA PHE A 968 -16.24 -21.96 38.99
C PHE A 968 -16.85 -23.37 39.04
N GLY A 969 -17.17 -23.85 40.25
CA GLY A 969 -17.93 -25.09 40.46
C GLY A 969 -19.33 -25.02 39.86
N GLU A 970 -20.09 -23.98 40.21
CA GLU A 970 -21.45 -23.72 39.70
C GLU A 970 -21.46 -23.49 38.19
N ALA A 971 -20.42 -22.84 37.64
CA ALA A 971 -20.23 -22.65 36.21
C ALA A 971 -19.74 -23.91 35.46
N LYS A 972 -19.63 -25.05 36.16
CA LYS A 972 -19.29 -26.38 35.61
C LYS A 972 -17.90 -26.44 34.94
N ALA A 973 -16.94 -25.65 35.41
CA ALA A 973 -15.57 -25.64 34.87
C ALA A 973 -14.72 -26.85 35.33
N VAL A 974 -15.05 -27.44 36.49
CA VAL A 974 -14.26 -28.49 37.15
C VAL A 974 -14.21 -29.80 36.33
N ALA A 975 -15.35 -30.26 35.79
CA ALA A 975 -15.41 -31.50 35.04
C ALA A 975 -14.62 -31.47 33.71
N PRO A 976 -14.69 -30.39 32.90
CA PRO A 976 -13.80 -30.21 31.76
C PRO A 976 -12.30 -30.16 32.15
N LEU A 977 -11.94 -29.46 33.22
CA LEU A 977 -10.55 -29.40 33.72
C LEU A 977 -10.04 -30.78 34.14
N ALA A 978 -10.86 -31.61 34.78
CA ALA A 978 -10.49 -33.00 35.12
C ALA A 978 -10.09 -33.82 33.87
N ARG A 979 -10.66 -33.52 32.70
CA ARG A 979 -10.29 -34.18 31.44
C ARG A 979 -8.91 -33.74 30.94
N TYR A 980 -8.46 -32.53 31.29
CA TYR A 980 -7.14 -32.04 30.88
C TYR A 980 -6.00 -32.87 31.49
N LEU A 981 -6.23 -33.54 32.63
CA LEU A 981 -5.26 -34.47 33.23
C LEU A 981 -4.92 -35.67 32.31
N LYS A 982 -5.77 -35.97 31.32
CA LYS A 982 -5.50 -37.00 30.31
C LYS A 982 -4.60 -36.50 29.17
N SER A 983 -4.26 -35.21 29.15
CA SER A 983 -3.35 -34.66 28.16
C SER A 983 -1.95 -35.27 28.32
N LYS A 984 -1.27 -35.48 27.20
CA LYS A 984 0.14 -35.93 27.17
C LYS A 984 1.13 -34.79 27.41
N ASP A 985 0.67 -33.54 27.38
CA ASP A 985 1.51 -32.36 27.56
C ASP A 985 1.77 -32.10 29.07
N PRO A 986 3.04 -32.19 29.54
CA PRO A 986 3.39 -31.95 30.94
C PRO A 986 3.02 -30.56 31.46
N LEU A 987 3.03 -29.55 30.58
CA LEU A 987 2.73 -28.16 30.97
C LEU A 987 1.24 -27.98 31.23
N VAL A 988 0.40 -28.57 30.36
CA VAL A 988 -1.06 -28.64 30.58
C VAL A 988 -1.36 -29.42 31.85
N HIS A 989 -0.68 -30.55 32.06
CA HIS A 989 -0.86 -31.37 33.24
C HIS A 989 -0.54 -30.60 34.53
N ARG A 990 0.61 -29.89 34.58
CA ARG A 990 1.02 -29.07 35.73
C ARG A 990 0.02 -27.93 36.00
N ALA A 991 -0.36 -27.17 34.98
CA ALA A 991 -1.31 -26.07 35.13
C ALA A 991 -2.70 -26.57 35.58
N THR A 992 -3.14 -27.71 35.02
CA THR A 992 -4.41 -28.35 35.42
C THR A 992 -4.37 -28.83 36.86
N ALA A 993 -3.28 -29.48 37.28
CA ALA A 993 -3.12 -29.93 38.66
C ALA A 993 -3.16 -28.75 39.64
N LEU A 994 -2.51 -27.64 39.30
CA LEU A 994 -2.56 -26.40 40.09
C LEU A 994 -3.99 -25.84 40.19
N ALA A 995 -4.72 -25.80 39.07
CA ALA A 995 -6.11 -25.33 39.04
C ALA A 995 -7.04 -26.21 39.89
N LEU A 996 -6.92 -27.53 39.76
CA LEU A 996 -7.72 -28.48 40.54
C LEU A 996 -7.36 -28.44 42.02
N TYR A 997 -6.09 -28.24 42.37
CA TYR A 997 -5.68 -28.01 43.77
C TYR A 997 -6.41 -26.79 44.35
N GLN A 998 -6.38 -25.64 43.68
CA GLN A 998 -7.05 -24.42 44.14
C GLN A 998 -8.58 -24.59 44.23
N LEU A 999 -9.18 -25.31 43.27
CA LEU A 999 -10.61 -25.61 43.26
C LEU A 999 -11.03 -26.60 44.37
N SER A 1000 -10.12 -27.48 44.81
CA SER A 1000 -10.40 -28.51 45.81
C SER A 1000 -10.57 -27.97 47.23
N GLU A 1001 -10.20 -26.71 47.48
CA GLU A 1001 -10.50 -26.06 48.76
C GLU A 1001 -12.02 -25.91 48.99
N ASP A 1002 -12.84 -25.98 47.93
CA ASP A 1002 -14.29 -26.09 48.06
C ASP A 1002 -14.75 -27.57 48.11
N PRO A 1003 -15.55 -27.96 49.12
CA PRO A 1003 -16.04 -29.34 49.25
C PRO A 1003 -16.91 -29.82 48.07
N ASN A 1004 -17.73 -28.97 47.45
CA ASN A 1004 -18.60 -29.38 46.34
C ASN A 1004 -17.77 -29.69 45.09
N ASN A 1005 -16.72 -28.91 44.84
CA ASN A 1005 -15.77 -29.17 43.77
C ASN A 1005 -15.06 -30.52 43.96
N CYS A 1006 -14.72 -30.92 45.19
CA CYS A 1006 -14.14 -32.22 45.48
C CYS A 1006 -15.05 -33.39 45.06
N VAL A 1007 -16.37 -33.26 45.27
CA VAL A 1007 -17.36 -34.27 44.82
C VAL A 1007 -17.32 -34.38 43.30
N ILE A 1008 -17.33 -33.26 42.58
CA ILE A 1008 -17.27 -33.25 41.12
C ILE A 1008 -15.95 -33.84 40.60
N MET A 1009 -14.82 -33.54 41.25
CA MET A 1009 -13.52 -34.12 40.92
C MET A 1009 -13.49 -35.63 41.11
N HIS A 1010 -14.11 -36.14 42.18
CA HIS A 1010 -14.26 -37.56 42.44
C HIS A 1010 -15.10 -38.25 41.35
N GLU A 1011 -16.27 -37.69 41.01
CA GLU A 1011 -17.14 -38.21 39.94
C GLU A 1011 -16.45 -38.27 38.58
N ASN A 1012 -15.48 -37.37 38.33
CA ASN A 1012 -14.72 -37.31 37.08
C ASN A 1012 -13.38 -38.08 37.14
N GLY A 1013 -13.11 -38.83 38.22
CA GLY A 1013 -11.96 -39.73 38.33
C GLY A 1013 -10.61 -39.05 38.56
N VAL A 1014 -10.60 -37.83 39.11
CA VAL A 1014 -9.36 -37.11 39.50
C VAL A 1014 -8.70 -37.80 40.70
N VAL A 1015 -9.50 -38.30 41.64
CA VAL A 1015 -9.04 -39.02 42.85
C VAL A 1015 -9.52 -40.47 42.77
N LYS A 1016 -8.60 -41.43 42.85
CA LYS A 1016 -8.94 -42.86 42.93
C LYS A 1016 -9.36 -43.20 44.36
N MET A 1017 -10.39 -44.04 44.53
CA MET A 1017 -10.67 -44.63 45.85
C MET A 1017 -9.47 -45.49 46.27
N CYS A 1018 -8.95 -45.23 47.46
CA CYS A 1018 -7.97 -46.09 48.13
C CYS A 1018 -8.61 -47.40 48.56
#